data_AF-A0A844XTC9-F1
#
_entry.id   AF-A0A844XTC9-F1
#
_cell.length_a   1.000
_cell.length_b   1.000
_cell.length_c   1.000
_cell.angle_alpha   90.00
_cell.angle_beta   90.00
_cell.angle_gamma   90.00
#
_symmetry.space_group_name_H-M   'P 1'
#
loop_
_entity.id
_entity.type
_entity.pdbx_description
1 polymer ?
#
loop_
_entity_poly.entity_id
_entity_poly.type
_entity_poly.pdbx_seq_one_letter_code
_entity_poly.pdbx_strand_id
1 'polypeptide(L)'
;MSKHPLWEGIPAPLGFLVHMEKESTMRINTPKTFAATLLAGTAMFALAGTAHADPTPECNDSDPNATECGTDSTATGEGATAVGNGATADGTDAVAVGSDDAGAAPATATGPSTTAVGGESLATGPGATAIGWQSMATQERATALGHLATAQGVRSLAVGENADAQTDNATAIGNESIANGIDALAIGDTATSTGNSTSAVGGESVATGPGASAFGWQATANAERSTALGHLASSDGFASVAVGEAAAAQGRGGIAIGGNTDGGAFGALATDDAGIALGSDAEARQVGAIAIGSDGDGDGDGAVSDGVYSASLGADASATGLGATAVGGLASADGEDALAVGFTASATGPSTSAVGGESVATGPGASAFGWQSAAAAERATALGHLATAQGVRSLAVGENADAQTDNATAIGNESIANGIDALALGDTAMAMGNSTTALGGESLANTPGATALGWQAQATGDMATAVGHQSTASGAQSFAGGEDSVASGSNAVAIGNTAQATGGDSIAIGGNRDGVDGFSTIANGPSTTVVGGQSSAIGAGATAYGWRANATAERATALGHLSTASGVRSVAVGEAASATGDGAVALGNESVASGANSVAIGNGAVAENDGQVVIASLDESSTSQMGPLAFVTADANGTLGVSSTAGMSNLASFSDVQANSAAIANNSMLIADNSMAIVDLQDRQSMLFDLAEENSVQARRANEGVAMALAMESPIIMPGKTVGVAGGFGYYNERVAGSASMGFRVSESTVVTGGVGVGFDSGEVGARAGFQSSW
;
A
#
# COMPACT_ATOMS: atom_id res chain seq x y z
N MET A 1 -47.65 -10.65 -9.56
CA MET A 1 -47.67 -12.04 -9.05
C MET A 1 -47.21 -11.95 -7.58
N SER A 2 -47.80 -12.57 -6.56
CA SER A 2 -48.83 -13.62 -6.50
C SER A 2 -49.68 -13.56 -5.21
N LYS A 3 -51.00 -13.31 -5.38
CA LYS A 3 -52.17 -14.01 -4.81
C LYS A 3 -52.39 -14.25 -3.28
N HIS A 4 -53.53 -13.69 -2.82
CA HIS A 4 -54.54 -14.15 -1.84
C HIS A 4 -54.83 -15.68 -1.81
N PRO A 5 -55.53 -16.27 -0.79
CA PRO A 5 -56.75 -15.79 -0.08
C PRO A 5 -56.77 -16.03 1.47
N LEU A 6 -57.78 -15.78 2.31
CA LEU A 6 -59.28 -15.87 2.24
C LEU A 6 -60.03 -14.84 3.11
N TRP A 7 -61.34 -14.71 2.85
CA TRP A 7 -62.37 -13.99 3.62
C TRP A 7 -63.28 -14.97 4.39
N GLU A 8 -63.91 -14.53 5.51
CA GLU A 8 -65.37 -14.36 5.70
C GLU A 8 -65.76 -14.29 7.20
N GLY A 9 -66.69 -13.38 7.59
CA GLY A 9 -67.13 -13.22 8.99
C GLY A 9 -67.90 -11.92 9.33
N ILE A 10 -69.08 -11.73 8.74
CA ILE A 10 -70.06 -10.61 8.93
C ILE A 10 -70.99 -10.95 10.15
N PRO A 11 -71.81 -10.06 10.81
CA PRO A 11 -72.12 -8.61 10.68
C PRO A 11 -72.08 -7.75 11.98
N ALA A 12 -72.35 -6.44 11.85
CA ALA A 12 -73.10 -5.63 12.85
C ALA A 12 -74.53 -5.36 12.29
N PRO A 13 -75.60 -5.16 13.12
CA PRO A 13 -75.89 -3.79 13.61
C PRO A 13 -76.73 -3.67 14.92
N LEU A 14 -76.82 -2.41 15.43
CA LEU A 14 -77.94 -1.76 16.16
C LEU A 14 -78.75 -2.52 17.23
N GLY A 15 -78.80 -1.97 18.46
CA GLY A 15 -79.80 -2.38 19.46
C GLY A 15 -79.72 -1.68 20.82
N PHE A 16 -80.35 -0.51 20.96
CA PHE A 16 -80.51 0.20 22.23
C PHE A 16 -81.75 -0.34 22.97
N LEU A 17 -81.62 -1.07 24.10
CA LEU A 17 -82.72 -1.23 25.06
C LEU A 17 -82.26 -1.69 26.46
N VAL A 18 -82.96 -1.17 27.48
CA VAL A 18 -82.79 -1.47 28.91
C VAL A 18 -83.61 -2.69 29.31
N HIS A 19 -83.04 -3.61 30.11
CA HIS A 19 -83.85 -4.32 31.12
C HIS A 19 -83.06 -4.81 32.34
N MET A 20 -83.72 -4.74 33.50
CA MET A 20 -83.32 -5.35 34.77
C MET A 20 -83.80 -6.80 34.86
N GLU A 21 -83.13 -7.66 35.63
CA GLU A 21 -83.67 -8.22 36.89
C GLU A 21 -82.81 -9.37 37.49
N LYS A 22 -82.80 -9.45 38.84
CA LYS A 22 -82.64 -10.65 39.70
C LYS A 22 -81.28 -11.40 39.63
N GLU A 23 -80.80 -12.13 40.65
CA GLU A 23 -81.23 -12.45 42.04
C GLU A 23 -79.93 -12.74 42.89
N SER A 24 -79.87 -13.07 44.20
CA SER A 24 -80.85 -13.57 45.17
C SER A 24 -80.53 -13.21 46.64
N THR A 25 -81.37 -13.72 47.54
CA THR A 25 -81.40 -13.74 49.00
C THR A 25 -80.15 -14.23 49.77
N MET A 26 -79.98 -13.78 51.02
CA MET A 26 -79.27 -14.52 52.08
C MET A 26 -80.15 -14.64 53.35
N ARG A 27 -80.05 -15.78 54.06
CA ARG A 27 -80.95 -16.16 55.17
C ARG A 27 -80.40 -15.80 56.56
N ILE A 28 -81.32 -15.46 57.46
CA ILE A 28 -81.10 -15.37 58.91
C ILE A 28 -81.09 -16.77 59.55
N ASN A 29 -80.27 -16.96 60.58
CA ASN A 29 -80.46 -18.01 61.59
C ASN A 29 -80.07 -17.48 62.99
N THR A 30 -81.01 -17.58 63.93
CA THR A 30 -80.86 -17.39 65.39
C THR A 30 -80.47 -18.77 66.02
N PRO A 31 -80.41 -19.07 67.36
CA PRO A 31 -81.07 -18.39 68.50
C PRO A 31 -80.38 -18.49 69.90
N LYS A 32 -81.16 -18.14 70.96
CA LYS A 32 -81.07 -18.54 72.40
C LYS A 32 -80.19 -17.71 73.34
N THR A 33 -80.53 -17.47 74.63
CA THR A 33 -81.79 -17.41 75.44
C THR A 33 -81.44 -16.96 76.87
N PHE A 34 -82.47 -16.56 77.67
CA PHE A 34 -82.57 -16.39 79.14
C PHE A 34 -82.61 -14.92 79.64
N ALA A 35 -83.42 -14.50 80.62
CA ALA A 35 -84.67 -14.98 81.23
C ALA A 35 -85.05 -14.02 82.39
N ALA A 36 -86.32 -13.60 82.44
CA ALA A 36 -87.15 -13.34 83.63
C ALA A 36 -86.73 -12.20 84.62
N THR A 37 -87.61 -11.50 85.34
CA THR A 37 -88.91 -11.84 85.98
C THR A 37 -89.67 -10.51 86.28
N LEU A 38 -90.92 -10.25 85.83
CA LEU A 38 -92.22 -10.41 86.54
C LEU A 38 -92.31 -9.61 87.89
N LEU A 39 -93.23 -8.68 88.22
CA LEU A 39 -94.72 -8.55 88.27
C LEU A 39 -95.08 -7.04 88.50
N ALA A 40 -96.31 -6.49 88.45
CA ALA A 40 -97.62 -6.85 87.87
C ALA A 40 -98.68 -5.71 88.08
N GLY A 41 -99.77 -5.74 87.29
CA GLY A 41 -101.09 -5.14 87.62
C GLY A 41 -101.30 -3.67 87.22
N THR A 42 -102.48 -3.21 86.76
CA THR A 42 -103.79 -3.87 86.54
C THR A 42 -104.57 -3.25 85.37
N ALA A 43 -105.55 -3.97 84.82
CA ALA A 43 -106.29 -3.65 83.59
C ALA A 43 -107.44 -2.62 83.75
N MET A 44 -107.88 -2.00 82.64
CA MET A 44 -109.20 -2.33 82.02
C MET A 44 -109.56 -1.55 80.74
N PHE A 45 -110.20 -2.29 79.82
CA PHE A 45 -111.19 -1.92 78.79
C PHE A 45 -110.87 -0.92 77.65
N ALA A 46 -111.42 -1.25 76.48
CA ALA A 46 -111.18 -0.61 75.20
C ALA A 46 -112.37 0.25 74.74
N LEU A 47 -112.09 1.28 73.95
CA LEU A 47 -112.91 1.77 72.83
C LEU A 47 -112.09 2.79 72.01
N ALA A 48 -112.15 2.67 70.68
CA ALA A 48 -111.69 3.63 69.66
C ALA A 48 -110.51 4.55 70.03
N GLY A 49 -109.27 4.11 69.75
CA GLY A 49 -108.11 4.99 69.77
C GLY A 49 -108.23 6.07 68.69
N THR A 50 -108.42 7.30 69.12
CA THR A 50 -108.22 8.51 68.32
C THR A 50 -106.78 8.57 67.80
N ALA A 51 -106.55 9.33 66.72
CA ALA A 51 -105.19 9.62 66.28
C ALA A 51 -104.33 10.10 67.46
N HIS A 52 -103.16 9.49 67.66
CA HIS A 52 -102.18 9.99 68.61
C HIS A 52 -101.64 11.31 68.07
N ALA A 53 -102.13 12.42 68.62
CA ALA A 53 -101.43 13.70 68.55
C ALA A 53 -100.23 13.60 69.49
N ASP A 54 -99.04 13.65 68.89
CA ASP A 54 -97.76 13.75 69.58
C ASP A 54 -97.63 15.15 70.22
N PRO A 55 -96.98 15.32 71.38
CA PRO A 55 -96.79 16.64 71.99
C PRO A 55 -95.64 17.39 71.31
N THR A 56 -95.72 17.58 69.99
CA THR A 56 -94.84 18.49 69.28
C THR A 56 -95.14 19.94 69.72
N PRO A 57 -94.13 20.75 70.07
CA PRO A 57 -94.32 22.18 70.31
C PRO A 57 -95.04 22.86 69.14
N GLU A 58 -95.91 23.83 69.42
CA GLU A 58 -96.54 24.61 68.35
C GLU A 58 -95.48 25.45 67.63
N CYS A 59 -95.57 25.51 66.30
CA CYS A 59 -94.74 26.42 65.55
C CYS A 59 -95.28 27.85 65.67
N ASN A 60 -94.40 28.86 65.77
CA ASN A 60 -94.66 30.32 65.69
C ASN A 60 -95.19 31.10 66.92
N ASP A 61 -94.85 30.71 68.15
CA ASP A 61 -95.30 31.42 69.38
C ASP A 61 -94.68 32.84 69.59
N SER A 62 -93.74 33.27 68.71
CA SER A 62 -92.87 34.46 68.91
C SER A 62 -93.04 35.61 67.90
N ASP A 63 -92.95 35.35 66.58
CA ASP A 63 -92.92 36.37 65.51
C ASP A 63 -93.69 35.88 64.25
N PRO A 64 -94.65 36.66 63.69
CA PRO A 64 -95.41 36.26 62.50
C PRO A 64 -94.62 36.20 61.18
N ASN A 65 -93.40 36.73 61.14
CA ASN A 65 -92.52 36.74 59.96
C ASN A 65 -91.37 35.71 60.04
N ALA A 66 -91.36 34.84 61.04
CA ALA A 66 -90.40 33.75 61.20
C ALA A 66 -91.12 32.40 61.38
N THR A 67 -90.44 31.31 61.07
CA THR A 67 -90.91 29.93 61.34
C THR A 67 -90.04 29.31 62.40
N GLU A 68 -90.57 29.17 63.61
CA GLU A 68 -89.91 28.52 64.74
C GLU A 68 -90.66 27.23 65.07
N CYS A 69 -90.00 26.07 65.08
CA CYS A 69 -90.61 24.76 65.35
C CYS A 69 -89.65 23.83 66.14
N GLY A 70 -89.73 23.81 67.47
CA GLY A 70 -88.91 22.94 68.32
C GLY A 70 -89.03 23.27 69.80
N THR A 71 -88.34 22.52 70.66
CA THR A 71 -88.10 22.94 72.04
C THR A 71 -86.84 23.77 72.10
N ASP A 72 -86.87 24.95 72.73
CA ASP A 72 -85.73 25.87 72.85
C ASP A 72 -85.08 26.27 71.50
N SER A 73 -85.85 26.19 70.40
CA SER A 73 -85.48 26.82 69.12
C SER A 73 -85.42 28.35 69.24
N THR A 74 -84.86 29.03 68.26
CA THR A 74 -84.78 30.49 68.22
C THR A 74 -84.74 30.96 66.77
N ALA A 75 -85.64 31.85 66.37
CA ALA A 75 -85.68 32.44 65.03
C ALA A 75 -85.86 33.97 65.11
N THR A 76 -84.81 34.71 65.44
CA THR A 76 -84.90 36.18 65.63
C THR A 76 -84.69 37.00 64.36
N GLY A 77 -84.29 36.37 63.26
CA GLY A 77 -84.12 37.05 61.97
C GLY A 77 -85.45 37.27 61.25
N GLU A 78 -85.63 38.43 60.60
CA GLU A 78 -86.75 38.64 59.67
C GLU A 78 -86.69 37.61 58.53
N GLY A 79 -87.76 36.84 58.32
CA GLY A 79 -87.79 35.76 57.33
C GLY A 79 -87.11 34.45 57.77
N ALA A 80 -86.61 34.36 59.00
CA ALA A 80 -85.86 33.20 59.46
C ALA A 80 -86.72 31.93 59.65
N THR A 81 -86.10 30.76 59.54
CA THR A 81 -86.72 29.44 59.73
C THR A 81 -85.83 28.57 60.62
N ALA A 82 -86.24 28.31 61.86
CA ALA A 82 -85.60 27.38 62.80
C ALA A 82 -86.50 26.16 63.05
N VAL A 83 -86.00 24.95 62.75
CA VAL A 83 -86.76 23.69 62.90
C VAL A 83 -85.89 22.62 63.54
N GLY A 84 -86.29 22.14 64.73
CA GLY A 84 -85.53 21.21 65.56
C GLY A 84 -85.29 21.77 66.96
N ASN A 85 -85.06 20.88 67.94
CA ASN A 85 -84.76 21.32 69.30
C ASN A 85 -83.43 22.11 69.33
N GLY A 86 -83.41 23.26 69.98
CA GLY A 86 -82.25 24.16 70.04
C GLY A 86 -81.93 24.93 68.75
N ALA A 87 -82.56 24.60 67.60
CA ALA A 87 -82.18 25.17 66.31
C ALA A 87 -82.24 26.71 66.33
N THR A 88 -81.16 27.37 65.92
CA THR A 88 -80.97 28.83 66.06
C THR A 88 -80.81 29.48 64.69
N ALA A 89 -81.72 30.38 64.30
CA ALA A 89 -81.73 31.12 63.03
C ALA A 89 -81.84 32.64 63.29
N ASP A 90 -80.72 33.28 63.62
CA ASP A 90 -80.69 34.68 64.04
C ASP A 90 -80.59 35.68 62.89
N GLY A 91 -80.11 35.24 61.71
CA GLY A 91 -79.92 36.09 60.54
C GLY A 91 -81.20 36.33 59.75
N THR A 92 -81.32 37.51 59.11
CA THR A 92 -82.37 37.78 58.11
C THR A 92 -82.33 36.72 57.00
N ASP A 93 -83.48 36.14 56.63
CA ASP A 93 -83.61 35.02 55.68
C ASP A 93 -82.76 33.77 56.04
N ALA A 94 -82.38 33.57 57.31
CA ALA A 94 -81.60 32.41 57.73
C ALA A 94 -82.46 31.15 57.90
N VAL A 95 -81.90 29.99 57.56
CA VAL A 95 -82.54 28.68 57.72
C VAL A 95 -81.66 27.80 58.61
N ALA A 96 -82.19 27.30 59.74
CA ALA A 96 -81.57 26.30 60.61
C ALA A 96 -82.51 25.09 60.76
N VAL A 97 -82.10 23.91 60.32
CA VAL A 97 -82.94 22.69 60.37
C VAL A 97 -82.13 21.51 60.92
N GLY A 98 -82.36 21.14 62.18
CA GLY A 98 -81.69 20.02 62.84
C GLY A 98 -81.68 20.19 64.36
N SER A 99 -81.89 19.09 65.09
CA SER A 99 -81.74 19.06 66.56
C SER A 99 -80.32 18.72 66.99
N ASP A 100 -80.02 18.90 68.27
CA ASP A 100 -78.85 18.32 68.92
C ASP A 100 -79.03 16.81 69.19
N ASP A 101 -77.90 16.11 69.36
CA ASP A 101 -77.84 14.97 70.27
C ASP A 101 -77.46 15.51 71.65
N ALA A 102 -78.19 15.08 72.68
CA ALA A 102 -78.29 15.74 73.99
C ALA A 102 -76.93 16.18 74.60
N GLY A 103 -76.59 17.47 74.42
CA GLY A 103 -75.38 18.09 74.97
C GLY A 103 -74.43 18.75 73.96
N ALA A 104 -74.70 18.66 72.65
CA ALA A 104 -73.97 19.37 71.60
C ALA A 104 -74.61 20.72 71.22
N ALA A 105 -73.93 21.51 70.38
CA ALA A 105 -74.52 22.74 69.82
C ALA A 105 -75.50 22.38 68.69
N PRO A 106 -76.72 22.92 68.65
CA PRO A 106 -77.74 22.59 67.64
C PRO A 106 -77.45 23.23 66.27
N ALA A 107 -78.29 22.93 65.27
CA ALA A 107 -78.20 23.59 63.95
C ALA A 107 -78.28 25.12 64.10
N THR A 108 -77.26 25.85 63.63
CA THR A 108 -77.04 27.26 63.96
C THR A 108 -76.74 28.08 62.69
N ALA A 109 -77.62 29.04 62.38
CA ALA A 109 -77.57 29.90 61.19
C ALA A 109 -77.68 31.39 61.58
N THR A 110 -76.55 32.04 61.86
CA THR A 110 -76.53 33.40 62.45
C THR A 110 -76.18 34.52 61.47
N GLY A 111 -75.69 34.20 60.27
CA GLY A 111 -75.39 35.18 59.23
C GLY A 111 -76.64 35.52 58.41
N PRO A 112 -76.73 36.71 57.79
CA PRO A 112 -77.82 37.02 56.87
C PRO A 112 -77.77 36.08 55.65
N SER A 113 -78.94 35.59 55.24
CA SER A 113 -79.17 34.63 54.15
C SER A 113 -78.37 33.33 54.30
N THR A 114 -78.19 32.82 55.52
CA THR A 114 -77.49 31.55 55.79
C THR A 114 -78.40 30.33 55.73
N THR A 115 -77.83 29.15 55.53
CA THR A 115 -78.56 27.88 55.60
C THR A 115 -77.71 26.85 56.35
N ALA A 116 -78.20 26.32 57.47
CA ALA A 116 -77.63 25.23 58.26
C ALA A 116 -78.65 24.07 58.31
N VAL A 117 -78.36 22.91 57.72
CA VAL A 117 -79.29 21.77 57.66
C VAL A 117 -78.58 20.47 58.04
N GLY A 118 -78.96 19.89 59.17
CA GLY A 118 -78.32 18.73 59.79
C GLY A 118 -78.05 19.01 61.27
N GLY A 119 -78.05 17.96 62.10
CA GLY A 119 -77.72 18.11 63.51
C GLY A 119 -76.32 18.72 63.67
N GLU A 120 -76.18 19.69 64.58
CA GLU A 120 -74.91 20.35 64.87
C GLU A 120 -74.26 21.09 63.67
N SER A 121 -75.03 21.39 62.61
CA SER A 121 -74.54 22.19 61.47
C SER A 121 -74.40 23.68 61.83
N LEU A 122 -73.37 24.35 61.31
CA LEU A 122 -73.01 25.72 61.67
C LEU A 122 -72.79 26.61 60.43
N ALA A 123 -73.63 27.62 60.22
CA ALA A 123 -73.51 28.61 59.15
C ALA A 123 -73.51 30.05 59.72
N THR A 124 -72.34 30.65 59.91
CA THR A 124 -72.21 31.97 60.56
C THR A 124 -71.90 33.12 59.60
N GLY A 125 -71.32 32.82 58.44
CA GLY A 125 -70.89 33.84 57.49
C GLY A 125 -72.04 34.35 56.59
N PRO A 126 -72.05 35.63 56.15
CA PRO A 126 -73.09 36.14 55.26
C PRO A 126 -73.22 35.31 53.97
N GLY A 127 -74.43 34.77 53.70
CA GLY A 127 -74.69 33.90 52.57
C GLY A 127 -74.04 32.51 52.63
N ALA A 128 -73.59 32.06 53.80
CA ALA A 128 -72.97 30.74 53.97
C ALA A 128 -74.01 29.60 54.01
N THR A 129 -73.63 28.42 53.52
CA THR A 129 -74.47 27.21 53.51
C THR A 129 -73.72 26.03 54.10
N ALA A 130 -74.26 25.37 55.13
CA ALA A 130 -73.75 24.16 55.74
C ALA A 130 -74.87 23.09 55.71
N ILE A 131 -74.64 21.96 55.05
CA ILE A 131 -75.63 20.88 54.93
C ILE A 131 -74.96 19.53 55.24
N GLY A 132 -75.38 18.88 56.32
CA GLY A 132 -74.82 17.64 56.85
C GLY A 132 -74.57 17.73 58.36
N TRP A 133 -74.51 16.58 59.05
CA TRP A 133 -74.23 16.56 60.49
C TRP A 133 -72.81 17.06 60.76
N GLN A 134 -72.67 17.95 61.74
CA GLN A 134 -71.43 18.68 62.06
C GLN A 134 -70.77 19.41 60.86
N SER A 135 -71.55 19.75 59.81
CA SER A 135 -71.04 20.58 58.71
C SER A 135 -70.87 22.04 59.15
N MET A 136 -69.82 22.72 58.70
CA MET A 136 -69.43 24.05 59.18
C MET A 136 -69.05 24.99 58.03
N ALA A 137 -69.74 26.13 57.92
CA ALA A 137 -69.51 27.18 56.92
C ALA A 137 -69.45 28.57 57.58
N THR A 138 -68.25 29.04 57.94
CA THR A 138 -68.09 30.17 58.88
C THR A 138 -67.90 31.56 58.25
N GLN A 139 -67.50 31.63 56.98
CA GLN A 139 -67.16 32.90 56.28
C GLN A 139 -68.16 33.29 55.18
N GLU A 140 -68.02 34.52 54.65
CA GLU A 140 -68.86 35.05 53.56
C GLU A 140 -68.93 34.07 52.38
N ARG A 141 -70.14 33.60 52.05
CA ARG A 141 -70.44 32.66 50.96
C ARG A 141 -69.66 31.34 51.00
N ALA A 142 -69.19 30.90 52.17
CA ALA A 142 -68.65 29.56 52.35
C ALA A 142 -69.77 28.52 52.17
N THR A 143 -69.47 27.38 51.53
CA THR A 143 -70.43 26.30 51.28
C THR A 143 -69.85 24.96 51.72
N ALA A 144 -70.46 24.29 52.69
CA ALA A 144 -70.13 22.95 53.16
C ALA A 144 -71.31 21.99 52.92
N LEU A 145 -71.04 20.84 52.29
CA LEU A 145 -72.04 19.82 51.96
C LEU A 145 -71.50 18.41 52.24
N GLY A 146 -71.87 17.84 53.38
CA GLY A 146 -71.52 16.49 53.81
C GLY A 146 -71.38 16.34 55.32
N HIS A 147 -71.25 15.10 55.77
CA HIS A 147 -70.91 14.76 57.16
C HIS A 147 -69.52 15.36 57.49
N LEU A 148 -69.39 16.17 58.55
CA LEU A 148 -68.13 16.83 58.96
C LEU A 148 -67.52 17.82 57.93
N ALA A 149 -68.22 18.15 56.83
CA ALA A 149 -67.69 19.05 55.81
C ALA A 149 -67.43 20.46 56.36
N THR A 150 -66.25 21.01 56.11
CA THR A 150 -65.75 22.24 56.72
C THR A 150 -65.30 23.25 55.65
N ALA A 151 -65.92 24.43 55.63
CA ALA A 151 -65.63 25.54 54.72
C ALA A 151 -65.39 26.83 55.52
N GLN A 152 -64.13 27.19 55.74
CA GLN A 152 -63.73 28.31 56.61
C GLN A 152 -63.04 29.47 55.88
N GLY A 153 -62.93 29.41 54.56
CA GLY A 153 -62.45 30.52 53.73
C GLY A 153 -63.58 31.35 53.12
N VAL A 154 -63.34 32.62 52.82
CA VAL A 154 -64.28 33.45 52.05
C VAL A 154 -64.50 32.82 50.67
N ARG A 155 -65.75 32.54 50.31
CA ARG A 155 -66.15 31.85 49.06
C ARG A 155 -65.53 30.45 48.89
N SER A 156 -65.20 29.78 50.00
CA SER A 156 -64.74 28.38 49.97
C SER A 156 -65.90 27.39 49.72
N LEU A 157 -65.56 26.22 49.18
CA LEU A 157 -66.50 25.13 48.88
C LEU A 157 -65.93 23.79 49.39
N ALA A 158 -66.65 23.09 50.25
CA ALA A 158 -66.33 21.75 50.73
C ALA A 158 -67.50 20.79 50.44
N VAL A 159 -67.27 19.72 49.69
CA VAL A 159 -68.32 18.76 49.29
C VAL A 159 -67.82 17.32 49.44
N GLY A 160 -68.35 16.60 50.43
CA GLY A 160 -67.91 15.24 50.78
C GLY A 160 -68.01 14.99 52.27
N GLU A 161 -67.82 13.74 52.70
CA GLU A 161 -67.51 13.49 54.11
C GLU A 161 -66.15 14.11 54.44
N ASN A 162 -66.04 14.81 55.57
CA ASN A 162 -64.80 15.38 56.11
C ASN A 162 -63.96 16.20 55.09
N ALA A 163 -64.61 16.79 54.08
CA ALA A 163 -63.96 17.69 53.13
C ALA A 163 -63.63 19.01 53.83
N ASP A 164 -62.40 19.50 53.70
CA ASP A 164 -61.85 20.63 54.45
C ASP A 164 -61.31 21.71 53.51
N ALA A 165 -61.96 22.88 53.49
CA ALA A 165 -61.60 24.03 52.67
C ALA A 165 -61.41 25.28 53.57
N GLN A 166 -60.22 25.43 54.16
CA GLN A 166 -59.98 26.42 55.22
C GLN A 166 -59.70 27.85 54.70
N THR A 167 -59.34 28.01 53.43
CA THR A 167 -58.73 29.22 52.88
C THR A 167 -59.58 29.89 51.79
N ASP A 168 -59.34 31.18 51.57
CA ASP A 168 -60.14 31.99 50.64
C ASP A 168 -60.16 31.42 49.21
N ASN A 169 -61.36 31.29 48.65
CA ASN A 169 -61.69 30.67 47.36
C ASN A 169 -61.29 29.19 47.22
N ALA A 170 -60.88 28.51 48.29
CA ALA A 170 -60.49 27.10 48.23
C ALA A 170 -61.69 26.18 47.94
N THR A 171 -61.46 25.12 47.17
CA THR A 171 -62.50 24.14 46.78
C THR A 171 -62.02 22.71 47.05
N ALA A 172 -62.67 22.01 47.97
CA ALA A 172 -62.46 20.60 48.30
C ALA A 172 -63.70 19.77 47.90
N ILE A 173 -63.53 18.76 47.05
CA ILE A 173 -64.62 17.89 46.57
C ILE A 173 -64.18 16.42 46.61
N GLY A 174 -64.70 15.65 47.55
CA GLY A 174 -64.34 14.25 47.79
C GLY A 174 -64.28 13.92 49.28
N ASN A 175 -64.30 12.63 49.63
CA ASN A 175 -64.14 12.22 51.03
C ASN A 175 -62.73 12.58 51.51
N GLU A 176 -62.60 13.15 52.71
CA GLU A 176 -61.32 13.58 53.30
C GLU A 176 -60.47 14.48 52.39
N SER A 177 -61.09 15.20 51.44
CA SER A 177 -60.39 16.11 50.54
C SER A 177 -59.98 17.41 51.25
N ILE A 178 -58.77 17.89 51.04
CA ILE A 178 -58.16 19.01 51.78
C ILE A 178 -57.73 20.10 50.80
N ALA A 179 -58.30 21.30 50.91
CA ALA A 179 -57.94 22.49 50.14
C ALA A 179 -57.59 23.65 51.10
N ASN A 180 -56.33 23.67 51.56
CA ASN A 180 -55.85 24.58 52.62
C ASN A 180 -54.82 25.62 52.13
N GLY A 181 -54.65 25.75 50.82
CA GLY A 181 -53.99 26.90 50.18
C GLY A 181 -54.99 27.95 49.71
N ILE A 182 -54.59 29.23 49.63
CA ILE A 182 -55.44 30.28 49.04
C ILE A 182 -55.64 29.94 47.55
N ASP A 183 -56.88 29.99 47.04
CA ASP A 183 -57.19 29.66 45.65
C ASP A 183 -56.82 28.19 45.27
N ALA A 184 -56.78 27.29 46.26
CA ALA A 184 -56.46 25.88 46.05
C ALA A 184 -57.69 25.04 45.64
N LEU A 185 -57.47 24.08 44.74
CA LEU A 185 -58.45 23.10 44.30
C LEU A 185 -58.01 21.68 44.67
N ALA A 186 -58.88 20.91 45.33
CA ALA A 186 -58.74 19.48 45.62
C ALA A 186 -60.00 18.74 45.16
N ILE A 187 -59.87 17.77 44.24
CA ILE A 187 -60.98 16.94 43.77
C ILE A 187 -60.57 15.47 43.78
N GLY A 188 -61.14 14.68 44.68
CA GLY A 188 -60.87 13.26 44.84
C GLY A 188 -60.97 12.82 46.29
N ASP A 189 -61.13 11.50 46.50
CA ASP A 189 -60.93 10.89 47.81
C ASP A 189 -59.51 11.19 48.32
N THR A 190 -59.35 11.69 49.54
CA THR A 190 -58.07 12.10 50.18
C THR A 190 -57.18 13.07 49.38
N ALA A 191 -57.71 13.71 48.33
CA ALA A 191 -56.97 14.68 47.52
C ALA A 191 -56.54 15.90 48.34
N THR A 192 -55.27 16.27 48.28
CA THR A 192 -54.63 17.26 49.17
C THR A 192 -53.98 18.39 48.39
N SER A 193 -54.43 19.63 48.62
CA SER A 193 -54.03 20.84 47.91
C SER A 193 -53.73 21.95 48.92
N THR A 194 -52.46 22.11 49.30
CA THR A 194 -52.05 23.00 50.41
C THR A 194 -51.17 24.17 49.98
N GLY A 195 -50.72 24.21 48.72
CA GLY A 195 -50.00 25.35 48.17
C GLY A 195 -50.96 26.46 47.72
N ASN A 196 -50.50 27.70 47.62
CA ASN A 196 -51.34 28.76 47.05
C ASN A 196 -51.51 28.55 45.54
N SER A 197 -52.74 28.73 45.04
CA SER A 197 -53.17 28.49 43.66
C SER A 197 -52.78 27.10 43.12
N THR A 198 -52.90 26.06 43.94
CA THR A 198 -52.67 24.67 43.54
C THR A 198 -53.90 23.97 42.98
N SER A 199 -53.70 22.90 42.22
CA SER A 199 -54.76 21.99 41.80
C SER A 199 -54.32 20.54 42.01
N ALA A 200 -55.09 19.78 42.79
CA ALA A 200 -54.94 18.34 42.98
C ALA A 200 -56.24 17.65 42.52
N VAL A 201 -56.18 16.82 41.50
CA VAL A 201 -57.36 16.16 40.90
C VAL A 201 -57.08 14.69 40.64
N GLY A 202 -57.77 13.83 41.39
CA GLY A 202 -57.54 12.40 41.48
C GLY A 202 -57.50 11.96 42.95
N GLY A 203 -57.85 10.70 43.23
CA GLY A 203 -57.75 10.19 44.60
C GLY A 203 -56.29 10.22 45.08
N GLU A 204 -56.06 10.49 46.37
CA GLU A 204 -54.72 10.55 46.97
C GLU A 204 -53.73 11.50 46.25
N SER A 205 -54.23 12.42 45.40
CA SER A 205 -53.38 13.36 44.66
C SER A 205 -52.91 14.50 45.58
N VAL A 206 -51.66 14.95 45.40
CA VAL A 206 -50.99 15.88 46.32
C VAL A 206 -50.39 17.05 45.55
N ALA A 207 -50.80 18.28 45.88
CA ALA A 207 -50.21 19.52 45.36
C ALA A 207 -49.85 20.47 46.52
N THR A 208 -48.57 20.56 46.85
CA THR A 208 -48.08 21.36 48.01
C THR A 208 -47.27 22.59 47.59
N GLY A 209 -46.65 22.57 46.41
CA GLY A 209 -45.86 23.69 45.89
C GLY A 209 -46.73 24.85 45.38
N PRO A 210 -46.37 26.13 45.57
CA PRO A 210 -47.19 27.24 45.07
C PRO A 210 -47.33 27.19 43.54
N GLY A 211 -48.56 27.28 43.03
CA GLY A 211 -48.88 27.14 41.61
C GLY A 211 -48.67 25.73 41.04
N ALA A 212 -48.53 24.70 41.88
CA ALA A 212 -48.37 23.32 41.45
C ALA A 212 -49.67 22.67 40.97
N SER A 213 -49.56 21.69 40.09
CA SER A 213 -50.67 20.97 39.47
C SER A 213 -50.42 19.46 39.50
N ALA A 214 -51.31 18.70 40.14
CA ALA A 214 -51.29 17.24 40.20
C ALA A 214 -52.60 16.67 39.64
N PHE A 215 -52.51 15.85 38.59
CA PHE A 215 -53.66 15.25 37.90
C PHE A 215 -53.47 13.75 37.71
N GLY A 216 -54.16 12.93 38.51
CA GLY A 216 -54.07 11.46 38.49
C GLY A 216 -54.21 10.85 39.89
N TRP A 217 -54.50 9.55 39.99
CA TRP A 217 -54.46 8.84 41.28
C TRP A 217 -53.01 8.81 41.79
N GLN A 218 -52.79 9.22 43.04
CA GLN A 218 -51.46 9.36 43.66
C GLN A 218 -50.46 10.28 42.90
N ALA A 219 -50.96 11.17 42.03
CA ALA A 219 -50.12 12.18 41.37
C ALA A 219 -49.62 13.21 42.40
N THR A 220 -48.33 13.54 42.37
CA THR A 220 -47.66 14.37 43.38
C THR A 220 -46.88 15.53 42.75
N ALA A 221 -47.19 16.76 43.16
CA ALA A 221 -46.56 17.99 42.67
C ALA A 221 -46.13 18.87 43.87
N ASN A 222 -44.90 18.66 44.34
CA ASN A 222 -44.42 19.24 45.60
C ASN A 222 -43.71 20.60 45.45
N ALA A 223 -43.28 20.95 44.24
CA ALA A 223 -42.42 22.11 44.01
C ALA A 223 -43.17 23.33 43.47
N GLU A 224 -42.60 24.53 43.61
CA GLU A 224 -43.18 25.73 43.03
C GLU A 224 -43.31 25.60 41.51
N ARG A 225 -44.53 25.79 41.00
CA ARG A 225 -44.92 25.67 39.57
C ARG A 225 -44.61 24.30 38.94
N SER A 226 -44.53 23.23 39.74
CA SER A 226 -44.36 21.86 39.24
C SER A 226 -45.68 21.29 38.67
N THR A 227 -45.61 20.41 37.67
CA THR A 227 -46.80 19.78 37.06
C THR A 227 -46.62 18.27 36.97
N ALA A 228 -47.48 17.50 37.67
CA ALA A 228 -47.54 16.05 37.59
C ALA A 228 -48.86 15.61 36.92
N LEU A 229 -48.79 14.78 35.88
CA LEU A 229 -49.96 14.25 35.17
C LEU A 229 -49.80 12.76 34.88
N GLY A 230 -50.57 11.93 35.58
CA GLY A 230 -50.53 10.47 35.46
C GLY A 230 -50.71 9.76 36.80
N HIS A 231 -50.93 8.46 36.75
CA HIS A 231 -50.87 7.59 37.93
C HIS A 231 -49.44 7.62 38.51
N LEU A 232 -49.27 7.85 39.81
CA LEU A 232 -47.95 7.89 40.49
C LEU A 232 -46.94 8.93 39.94
N ALA A 233 -47.35 9.87 39.07
CA ALA A 233 -46.43 10.88 38.54
C ALA A 233 -45.91 11.80 39.66
N SER A 234 -44.60 12.03 39.75
CA SER A 234 -43.98 12.89 40.77
C SER A 234 -43.20 14.06 40.13
N SER A 235 -43.52 15.28 40.55
CA SER A 235 -42.91 16.52 40.07
C SER A 235 -42.38 17.31 41.27
N ASP A 236 -41.12 17.03 41.64
CA ASP A 236 -40.46 17.54 42.85
C ASP A 236 -39.47 18.68 42.55
N GLY A 237 -39.09 18.86 41.28
CA GLY A 237 -38.23 19.96 40.85
C GLY A 237 -38.97 21.29 40.68
N PHE A 238 -38.33 22.41 41.04
CA PHE A 238 -38.88 23.75 40.79
C PHE A 238 -39.16 23.95 39.30
N ALA A 239 -40.41 24.31 38.95
CA ALA A 239 -40.90 24.41 37.58
C ALA A 239 -40.66 23.16 36.70
N SER A 240 -40.66 21.96 37.30
CA SER A 240 -40.57 20.68 36.60
C SER A 240 -41.90 20.23 36.00
N VAL A 241 -41.84 19.26 35.08
CA VAL A 241 -43.00 18.63 34.44
C VAL A 241 -42.80 17.12 34.38
N ALA A 242 -43.71 16.36 35.00
CA ALA A 242 -43.79 14.91 34.95
C ALA A 242 -45.11 14.47 34.29
N VAL A 243 -45.05 13.69 33.22
CA VAL A 243 -46.23 13.24 32.45
C VAL A 243 -46.10 11.76 32.07
N GLY A 244 -46.96 10.92 32.62
CA GLY A 244 -46.93 9.47 32.42
C GLY A 244 -47.19 8.70 33.71
N GLU A 245 -47.35 7.38 33.62
CA GLU A 245 -47.35 6.51 34.80
C GLU A 245 -45.97 6.48 35.44
N ALA A 246 -45.89 6.76 36.75
CA ALA A 246 -44.65 6.82 37.54
C ALA A 246 -43.54 7.74 36.97
N ALA A 247 -43.88 8.68 36.07
CA ALA A 247 -42.93 9.67 35.55
C ALA A 247 -42.42 10.56 36.68
N ALA A 248 -41.11 10.78 36.77
CA ALA A 248 -40.47 11.47 37.89
C ALA A 248 -39.54 12.60 37.43
N ALA A 249 -39.92 13.86 37.72
CA ALA A 249 -39.12 15.04 37.43
C ALA A 249 -38.66 15.71 38.74
N GLN A 250 -37.44 15.38 39.16
CA GLN A 250 -36.87 15.78 40.45
C GLN A 250 -35.97 17.02 40.32
N GLY A 251 -35.30 17.17 39.18
CA GLY A 251 -34.39 18.30 38.91
C GLY A 251 -35.11 19.61 38.59
N ARG A 252 -34.45 20.76 38.84
CA ARG A 252 -35.04 22.08 38.52
C ARG A 252 -35.26 22.23 37.02
N GLY A 253 -36.49 22.56 36.63
CA GLY A 253 -36.88 22.63 35.22
C GLY A 253 -36.78 21.28 34.49
N GLY A 254 -36.68 20.18 35.24
CA GLY A 254 -36.63 18.84 34.67
C GLY A 254 -37.94 18.49 33.96
N ILE A 255 -37.82 17.75 32.86
CA ILE A 255 -38.96 17.29 32.06
C ILE A 255 -38.87 15.77 31.95
N ALA A 256 -39.87 15.07 32.47
CA ALA A 256 -40.03 13.63 32.35
C ALA A 256 -41.36 13.32 31.66
N ILE A 257 -41.34 12.78 30.44
CA ILE A 257 -42.55 12.45 29.67
C ILE A 257 -42.45 11.03 29.12
N GLY A 258 -43.14 10.10 29.77
CA GLY A 258 -43.13 8.68 29.46
C GLY A 258 -43.62 7.88 30.66
N GLY A 259 -44.43 6.85 30.41
CA GLY A 259 -44.93 5.96 31.45
C GLY A 259 -44.00 4.78 31.66
N ASN A 260 -44.05 4.18 32.85
CA ASN A 260 -43.39 2.90 33.09
C ASN A 260 -44.00 1.78 32.21
N THR A 261 -43.17 0.91 31.62
CA THR A 261 -43.65 -0.19 30.77
C THR A 261 -43.25 -1.60 31.21
N ASP A 262 -42.31 -1.74 32.15
CA ASP A 262 -41.70 -3.00 32.59
C ASP A 262 -42.09 -3.44 34.02
N GLY A 263 -42.55 -2.51 34.86
CA GLY A 263 -42.76 -2.70 36.31
C GLY A 263 -41.64 -2.12 37.20
N GLY A 264 -40.74 -1.31 36.64
CA GLY A 264 -39.69 -0.57 37.31
C GLY A 264 -40.17 0.49 38.31
N ALA A 265 -39.22 1.20 38.92
CA ALA A 265 -39.50 2.16 39.99
C ALA A 265 -40.06 3.50 39.51
N PHE A 266 -39.78 3.86 38.25
CA PHE A 266 -40.18 5.11 37.59
C PHE A 266 -40.51 4.81 36.12
N GLY A 267 -41.28 5.70 35.48
CA GLY A 267 -41.34 5.78 34.02
C GLY A 267 -40.18 6.60 33.51
N ALA A 268 -40.46 7.65 32.71
CA ALA A 268 -39.43 8.65 32.42
C ALA A 268 -38.89 9.29 33.71
N LEU A 269 -37.57 9.44 33.83
CA LEU A 269 -36.87 9.95 35.01
C LEU A 269 -35.90 11.09 34.66
N ALA A 270 -36.08 12.26 35.28
CA ALA A 270 -35.15 13.38 35.20
C ALA A 270 -34.71 13.81 36.61
N THR A 271 -33.49 13.43 37.02
CA THR A 271 -33.03 13.60 38.42
C THR A 271 -32.49 15.00 38.72
N ASP A 272 -31.78 15.60 37.76
CA ASP A 272 -30.94 16.78 37.98
C ASP A 272 -31.36 18.00 37.13
N ASP A 273 -30.81 19.17 37.47
CA ASP A 273 -31.16 20.46 36.88
C ASP A 273 -31.12 20.44 35.35
N ALA A 274 -32.23 20.87 34.73
CA ALA A 274 -32.48 20.88 33.29
C ALA A 274 -32.38 19.52 32.57
N GLY A 275 -32.50 18.39 33.30
CA GLY A 275 -32.62 17.06 32.70
C GLY A 275 -33.91 16.90 31.87
N ILE A 276 -33.80 16.26 30.70
CA ILE A 276 -34.94 15.99 29.79
C ILE A 276 -34.97 14.49 29.49
N ALA A 277 -36.02 13.81 29.95
CA ALA A 277 -36.31 12.40 29.69
C ALA A 277 -37.64 12.29 28.91
N LEU A 278 -37.59 11.77 27.68
CA LEU A 278 -38.75 11.64 26.79
C LEU A 278 -38.83 10.23 26.18
N GLY A 279 -39.79 9.43 26.61
CA GLY A 279 -39.92 8.01 26.27
C GLY A 279 -40.26 7.20 27.51
N SER A 280 -40.92 6.04 27.32
CA SER A 280 -41.07 5.08 28.42
C SER A 280 -39.71 4.69 28.96
N ASP A 281 -39.55 4.75 30.29
CA ASP A 281 -38.36 4.30 31.00
C ASP A 281 -37.05 5.03 30.58
N ALA A 282 -37.17 6.20 29.94
CA ALA A 282 -36.04 7.07 29.59
C ALA A 282 -35.44 7.76 30.83
N GLU A 283 -34.12 7.77 30.98
CA GLU A 283 -33.43 8.31 32.14
C GLU A 283 -32.41 9.42 31.81
N ALA A 284 -32.65 10.63 32.32
CA ALA A 284 -31.71 11.75 32.32
C ALA A 284 -31.16 11.96 33.75
N ARG A 285 -30.01 11.33 34.05
CA ARG A 285 -29.50 11.16 35.42
C ARG A 285 -28.51 12.24 35.89
N GLN A 286 -28.22 13.26 35.07
CA GLN A 286 -27.24 14.31 35.37
C GLN A 286 -27.68 15.71 34.90
N VAL A 287 -26.97 16.74 35.36
CA VAL A 287 -27.25 18.15 35.00
C VAL A 287 -27.16 18.35 33.49
N GLY A 288 -28.25 18.86 32.90
CA GLY A 288 -28.39 19.11 31.47
C GLY A 288 -28.36 17.85 30.58
N ALA A 289 -28.56 16.66 31.14
CA ALA A 289 -28.68 15.41 30.39
C ALA A 289 -29.97 15.36 29.55
N ILE A 290 -29.91 14.78 28.35
CA ILE A 290 -31.06 14.66 27.43
C ILE A 290 -31.22 13.22 26.95
N ALA A 291 -32.14 12.47 27.53
CA ALA A 291 -32.52 11.13 27.12
C ALA A 291 -33.85 11.15 26.34
N ILE A 292 -33.83 10.67 25.10
CA ILE A 292 -35.01 10.65 24.21
C ILE A 292 -35.09 9.31 23.46
N GLY A 293 -35.96 8.43 23.92
CA GLY A 293 -36.18 7.08 23.39
C GLY A 293 -36.84 6.20 24.43
N SER A 294 -37.76 5.33 24.01
CA SER A 294 -38.33 4.30 24.89
C SER A 294 -37.42 3.08 24.98
N ASP A 295 -37.66 2.23 25.98
CA ASP A 295 -37.29 0.82 25.92
C ASP A 295 -37.72 0.21 24.56
N GLY A 296 -36.78 -0.41 23.87
CA GLY A 296 -36.90 -1.07 22.57
C GLY A 296 -36.74 -2.59 22.60
N ASP A 297 -36.18 -3.17 23.67
CA ASP A 297 -35.85 -4.60 23.76
C ASP A 297 -36.52 -5.37 24.92
N GLY A 298 -37.10 -4.66 25.87
CA GLY A 298 -37.85 -5.15 27.01
C GLY A 298 -37.01 -5.46 28.25
N ASP A 299 -35.79 -4.91 28.36
CA ASP A 299 -34.94 -5.11 29.55
C ASP A 299 -35.26 -4.19 30.74
N GLY A 300 -36.02 -3.11 30.50
CA GLY A 300 -36.53 -2.17 31.50
C GLY A 300 -35.90 -0.77 31.46
N ASP A 301 -34.81 -0.56 30.71
CA ASP A 301 -34.16 0.76 30.56
C ASP A 301 -34.45 1.35 29.16
N GLY A 302 -34.83 2.63 29.11
CA GLY A 302 -35.03 3.35 27.84
C GLY A 302 -33.76 3.99 27.29
N ALA A 303 -33.88 5.18 26.69
CA ALA A 303 -32.70 6.00 26.45
C ALA A 303 -32.07 6.45 27.79
N VAL A 304 -30.76 6.29 27.97
CA VAL A 304 -30.04 6.61 29.23
C VAL A 304 -28.98 7.68 28.98
N SER A 305 -28.97 8.73 29.80
CA SER A 305 -28.00 9.83 29.75
C SER A 305 -27.43 10.11 31.15
N ASP A 306 -26.23 9.58 31.39
CA ASP A 306 -25.54 9.51 32.69
C ASP A 306 -24.31 10.43 32.78
N GLY A 307 -23.98 11.12 31.70
CA GLY A 307 -22.95 12.14 31.67
C GLY A 307 -23.52 13.54 31.91
N VAL A 308 -22.76 14.40 32.57
CA VAL A 308 -23.12 15.84 32.64
C VAL A 308 -23.09 16.43 31.23
N TYR A 309 -24.17 17.10 30.84
CA TYR A 309 -24.42 17.56 29.47
C TYR A 309 -24.40 16.46 28.39
N SER A 310 -24.64 15.18 28.73
CA SER A 310 -24.76 14.13 27.72
C SER A 310 -26.13 14.12 27.03
N ALA A 311 -26.20 13.50 25.85
CA ALA A 311 -27.44 13.33 25.12
C ALA A 311 -27.53 11.93 24.48
N SER A 312 -28.62 11.22 24.74
CA SER A 312 -28.99 9.96 24.09
C SER A 312 -30.30 10.11 23.33
N LEU A 313 -30.30 9.73 22.04
CA LEU A 313 -31.43 9.92 21.12
C LEU A 313 -31.67 8.67 20.27
N GLY A 314 -32.57 7.81 20.72
CA GLY A 314 -32.88 6.50 20.14
C GLY A 314 -33.35 5.53 21.23
N ALA A 315 -34.08 4.48 20.87
CA ALA A 315 -34.38 3.41 21.82
C ALA A 315 -33.07 2.80 22.35
N ASP A 316 -32.96 2.62 23.65
CA ASP A 316 -31.82 1.95 24.28
C ASP A 316 -30.47 2.66 24.01
N ALA A 317 -30.51 3.95 23.62
CA ALA A 317 -29.32 4.75 23.38
C ALA A 317 -28.72 5.19 24.73
N SER A 318 -27.40 5.01 24.91
CA SER A 318 -26.70 5.27 26.16
C SER A 318 -25.57 6.27 25.99
N ALA A 319 -25.57 7.34 26.79
CA ALA A 319 -24.54 8.37 26.79
C ALA A 319 -24.03 8.62 28.22
N THR A 320 -23.05 7.83 28.65
CA THR A 320 -22.52 7.82 30.02
C THR A 320 -21.32 8.75 30.23
N GLY A 321 -20.62 9.13 29.16
CA GLY A 321 -19.48 10.03 29.23
C GLY A 321 -19.86 11.51 29.41
N LEU A 322 -19.00 12.29 30.08
CA LEU A 322 -19.14 13.75 30.18
C LEU A 322 -19.25 14.37 28.77
N GLY A 323 -20.31 15.14 28.49
CA GLY A 323 -20.54 15.74 27.17
C GLY A 323 -20.78 14.75 26.03
N ALA A 324 -20.95 13.45 26.33
CA ALA A 324 -21.10 12.42 25.31
C ALA A 324 -22.44 12.53 24.55
N THR A 325 -22.45 12.14 23.28
CA THR A 325 -23.65 12.17 22.43
C THR A 325 -23.83 10.84 21.73
N ALA A 326 -24.92 10.13 22.04
CA ALA A 326 -25.34 8.89 21.39
C ALA A 326 -26.62 9.11 20.58
N VAL A 327 -26.63 8.76 19.28
CA VAL A 327 -27.78 8.95 18.38
C VAL A 327 -28.01 7.72 17.53
N GLY A 328 -29.19 7.13 17.61
CA GLY A 328 -29.54 5.85 17.00
C GLY A 328 -29.83 4.79 18.07
N GLY A 329 -30.65 3.79 17.71
CA GLY A 329 -31.00 2.74 18.65
C GLY A 329 -29.78 1.92 19.07
N LEU A 330 -29.67 1.57 20.36
CA LEU A 330 -28.52 0.86 20.95
C LEU A 330 -27.15 1.55 20.73
N ALA A 331 -27.12 2.85 20.43
CA ALA A 331 -25.86 3.59 20.32
C ALA A 331 -25.26 3.83 21.71
N SER A 332 -23.96 3.58 21.91
CA SER A 332 -23.25 3.78 23.18
C SER A 332 -22.13 4.82 23.03
N ALA A 333 -22.15 5.86 23.87
CA ALA A 333 -21.12 6.89 23.95
C ALA A 333 -20.63 7.02 25.40
N ASP A 334 -19.61 6.24 25.74
CA ASP A 334 -19.13 6.06 27.12
C ASP A 334 -17.88 6.90 27.44
N GLY A 335 -17.18 7.41 26.41
CA GLY A 335 -16.04 8.30 26.60
C GLY A 335 -16.45 9.75 26.91
N GLU A 336 -15.63 10.47 27.69
CA GLU A 336 -15.68 11.93 27.77
C GLU A 336 -15.56 12.54 26.36
N ASP A 337 -16.42 13.50 26.00
CA ASP A 337 -16.54 14.08 24.66
C ASP A 337 -16.74 13.06 23.51
N ALA A 338 -17.28 11.86 23.80
CA ALA A 338 -17.51 10.83 22.78
C ALA A 338 -18.77 11.09 21.94
N LEU A 339 -18.71 10.76 20.65
CA LEU A 339 -19.82 10.86 19.71
C LEU A 339 -20.11 9.50 19.07
N ALA A 340 -21.28 8.90 19.33
CA ALA A 340 -21.77 7.71 18.64
C ALA A 340 -23.01 8.05 17.81
N VAL A 341 -22.99 7.81 16.50
CA VAL A 341 -24.11 8.13 15.59
C VAL A 341 -24.37 6.97 14.63
N GLY A 342 -25.39 6.18 14.91
CA GLY A 342 -25.80 5.03 14.13
C GLY A 342 -26.41 3.94 15.02
N PHE A 343 -27.24 3.06 14.44
CA PHE A 343 -27.74 1.90 15.16
C PHE A 343 -26.57 1.04 15.65
N THR A 344 -26.46 0.75 16.94
CA THR A 344 -25.34 0.03 17.58
C THR A 344 -23.94 0.65 17.36
N ALA A 345 -23.85 1.96 17.10
CA ALA A 345 -22.55 2.65 17.09
C ALA A 345 -21.97 2.73 18.51
N SER A 346 -20.66 2.50 18.67
CA SER A 346 -19.98 2.46 19.98
C SER A 346 -18.75 3.36 20.02
N ALA A 347 -18.76 4.35 20.91
CA ALA A 347 -17.72 5.35 21.12
C ALA A 347 -17.28 5.34 22.60
N THR A 348 -16.32 4.47 22.94
CA THR A 348 -15.94 4.18 24.35
C THR A 348 -14.63 4.84 24.78
N GLY A 349 -13.81 5.31 23.85
CA GLY A 349 -12.60 6.08 24.16
C GLY A 349 -12.90 7.57 24.39
N PRO A 350 -12.11 8.29 25.21
CA PRO A 350 -12.27 9.73 25.37
C PRO A 350 -11.98 10.45 24.05
N SER A 351 -12.76 11.49 23.77
CA SER A 351 -12.78 12.30 22.55
C SER A 351 -12.90 11.49 21.26
N THR A 352 -13.66 10.38 21.29
CA THR A 352 -13.87 9.52 20.10
C THR A 352 -15.04 9.97 19.25
N SER A 353 -15.06 9.51 17.99
CA SER A 353 -16.23 9.62 17.11
C SER A 353 -16.44 8.33 16.34
N ALA A 354 -17.60 7.70 16.52
CA ALA A 354 -18.09 6.54 15.78
C ALA A 354 -19.36 6.93 15.03
N VAL A 355 -19.31 7.02 13.69
CA VAL A 355 -20.41 7.50 12.84
C VAL A 355 -20.70 6.50 11.73
N GLY A 356 -21.83 5.81 11.83
CA GLY A 356 -22.24 4.68 11.02
C GLY A 356 -22.84 3.60 11.92
N GLY A 357 -23.81 2.82 11.41
CA GLY A 357 -24.30 1.67 12.18
C GLY A 357 -23.16 0.69 12.44
N GLU A 358 -23.16 0.07 13.63
CA GLU A 358 -22.11 -0.89 14.05
C GLU A 358 -20.68 -0.34 13.96
N SER A 359 -20.50 1.00 13.90
CA SER A 359 -19.17 1.62 13.92
C SER A 359 -18.59 1.63 15.34
N VAL A 360 -17.28 1.44 15.46
CA VAL A 360 -16.60 1.22 16.74
C VAL A 360 -15.37 2.11 16.86
N ALA A 361 -15.35 3.02 17.83
CA ALA A 361 -14.19 3.84 18.18
C ALA A 361 -13.85 3.68 19.67
N THR A 362 -12.77 2.96 19.98
CA THR A 362 -12.39 2.63 21.37
C THR A 362 -11.09 3.27 21.83
N GLY A 363 -10.20 3.63 20.89
CA GLY A 363 -8.93 4.28 21.22
C GLY A 363 -9.10 5.77 21.58
N PRO A 364 -8.30 6.34 22.51
CA PRO A 364 -8.37 7.78 22.81
C PRO A 364 -8.17 8.66 21.56
N GLY A 365 -9.12 9.54 21.29
CA GLY A 365 -9.13 10.39 20.09
C GLY A 365 -9.30 9.64 18.77
N ALA A 366 -9.80 8.39 18.79
CA ALA A 366 -10.04 7.61 17.59
C ALA A 366 -11.29 8.07 16.83
N SER A 367 -11.31 7.82 15.51
CA SER A 367 -12.37 8.25 14.60
C SER A 367 -12.75 7.12 13.65
N ALA A 368 -13.97 6.61 13.73
CA ALA A 368 -14.53 5.58 12.85
C ALA A 368 -15.74 6.15 12.10
N PHE A 369 -15.70 6.17 10.76
CA PHE A 369 -16.74 6.74 9.90
C PHE A 369 -17.11 5.75 8.79
N GLY A 370 -18.27 5.10 8.91
CA GLY A 370 -18.80 4.09 7.98
C GLY A 370 -19.49 2.92 8.70
N TRP A 371 -20.40 2.21 8.01
CA TRP A 371 -21.03 1.00 8.56
C TRP A 371 -19.95 -0.06 8.84
N GLN A 372 -19.95 -0.62 10.05
CA GLN A 372 -18.92 -1.55 10.54
C GLN A 372 -17.45 -1.03 10.45
N SER A 373 -17.24 0.28 10.47
CA SER A 373 -15.88 0.86 10.58
C SER A 373 -15.33 0.73 12.00
N ALA A 374 -14.04 0.44 12.15
CA ALA A 374 -13.40 0.19 13.45
C ALA A 374 -12.10 0.98 13.61
N ALA A 375 -12.01 1.80 14.67
CA ALA A 375 -10.80 2.55 15.04
C ALA A 375 -10.43 2.24 16.50
N ALA A 376 -9.50 1.29 16.69
CA ALA A 376 -9.30 0.61 17.98
C ALA A 376 -8.16 1.19 18.86
N ALA A 377 -7.31 2.06 18.32
CA ALA A 377 -6.09 2.56 18.98
C ALA A 377 -6.02 4.10 19.07
N GLU A 378 -5.08 4.61 19.89
CA GLU A 378 -4.91 6.06 20.13
C GLU A 378 -4.75 6.81 18.79
N ARG A 379 -5.68 7.75 18.52
CA ARG A 379 -5.75 8.56 17.30
C ARG A 379 -5.79 7.75 15.99
N ALA A 380 -6.26 6.51 16.03
CA ALA A 380 -6.55 5.73 14.83
C ALA A 380 -7.73 6.36 14.08
N THR A 381 -7.68 6.38 12.74
CA THR A 381 -8.75 6.90 11.89
C THR A 381 -9.16 5.87 10.84
N ALA A 382 -10.43 5.45 10.87
CA ALA A 382 -11.04 4.57 9.89
C ALA A 382 -12.17 5.30 9.15
N LEU A 383 -12.15 5.30 7.81
CA LEU A 383 -13.11 5.97 6.95
C LEU A 383 -13.52 5.07 5.78
N GLY A 384 -14.69 4.46 5.89
CA GLY A 384 -15.26 3.56 4.88
C GLY A 384 -16.06 2.42 5.50
N HIS A 385 -16.83 1.72 4.68
CA HIS A 385 -17.47 0.46 5.06
C HIS A 385 -16.40 -0.58 5.41
N LEU A 386 -16.50 -1.27 6.55
CA LEU A 386 -15.50 -2.24 7.04
C LEU A 386 -14.06 -1.69 7.24
N ALA A 387 -13.84 -0.37 7.12
CA ALA A 387 -12.52 0.23 7.29
C ALA A 387 -12.00 -0.01 8.72
N THR A 388 -10.78 -0.49 8.86
CA THR A 388 -10.22 -0.99 10.13
C THR A 388 -8.86 -0.36 10.39
N ALA A 389 -8.73 0.37 11.51
CA ALA A 389 -7.50 1.05 11.94
C ALA A 389 -7.15 0.61 13.37
N GLN A 390 -6.17 -0.28 13.50
CA GLN A 390 -5.81 -0.97 14.75
C GLN A 390 -4.51 -0.46 15.38
N GLY A 391 -3.66 0.22 14.62
CA GLY A 391 -2.40 0.78 15.12
C GLY A 391 -2.52 2.19 15.69
N VAL A 392 -1.62 2.57 16.59
CA VAL A 392 -1.55 3.94 17.11
C VAL A 392 -1.24 4.91 15.97
N ARG A 393 -2.05 5.97 15.83
CA ARG A 393 -2.00 6.95 14.72
C ARG A 393 -2.10 6.32 13.32
N SER A 394 -2.71 5.14 13.20
CA SER A 394 -2.96 4.51 11.90
C SER A 394 -4.14 5.18 11.16
N LEU A 395 -4.15 5.04 9.83
CA LEU A 395 -5.15 5.62 8.94
C LEU A 395 -5.63 4.57 7.93
N ALA A 396 -6.92 4.22 7.95
CA ALA A 396 -7.57 3.36 6.98
C ALA A 396 -8.66 4.15 6.23
N VAL A 397 -8.55 4.27 4.90
CA VAL A 397 -9.50 5.02 4.07
C VAL A 397 -9.89 4.21 2.83
N GLY A 398 -11.11 3.69 2.81
CA GLY A 398 -11.59 2.83 1.74
C GLY A 398 -12.55 1.79 2.27
N GLU A 399 -13.24 1.09 1.37
CA GLU A 399 -14.03 -0.07 1.76
C GLU A 399 -13.09 -1.24 2.06
N ASN A 400 -13.24 -1.86 3.23
CA ASN A 400 -12.38 -2.93 3.75
C ASN A 400 -10.86 -2.60 3.76
N ALA A 401 -10.50 -1.32 3.93
CA ALA A 401 -9.11 -0.91 4.13
C ALA A 401 -8.63 -1.28 5.55
N ASP A 402 -7.45 -1.86 5.70
CA ASP A 402 -6.94 -2.39 6.99
C ASP A 402 -5.52 -1.87 7.30
N ALA A 403 -5.42 -1.03 8.33
CA ALA A 403 -4.17 -0.46 8.84
C ALA A 403 -3.88 -1.04 10.25
N GLN A 404 -3.13 -2.14 10.29
CA GLN A 404 -3.04 -3.00 11.48
C GLN A 404 -2.07 -2.52 12.56
N THR A 405 -1.07 -1.68 12.22
CA THR A 405 0.05 -1.36 13.12
C THR A 405 0.42 0.13 13.15
N ASP A 406 1.30 0.51 14.09
CA ASP A 406 1.56 1.91 14.43
C ASP A 406 2.04 2.75 13.24
N ASN A 407 1.39 3.90 13.04
CA ASN A 407 1.56 4.84 11.92
C ASN A 407 1.28 4.24 10.53
N ALA A 408 0.74 3.02 10.43
CA ALA A 408 0.38 2.42 9.15
C ALA A 408 -0.74 3.22 8.46
N THR A 409 -0.63 3.37 7.14
CA THR A 409 -1.60 4.10 6.31
C THR A 409 -2.06 3.20 5.16
N ALA A 410 -3.34 2.82 5.15
CA ALA A 410 -4.00 2.06 4.09
C ALA A 410 -5.06 2.94 3.42
N ILE A 411 -4.93 3.20 2.13
CA ILE A 411 -5.86 4.05 1.36
C ILE A 411 -6.22 3.34 0.04
N GLY A 412 -7.48 2.93 -0.10
CA GLY A 412 -7.99 2.17 -1.23
C GLY A 412 -8.93 1.04 -0.78
N ASN A 413 -9.77 0.55 -1.70
CA ASN A 413 -10.57 -0.65 -1.47
C ASN A 413 -9.64 -1.84 -1.18
N GLU A 414 -9.93 -2.65 -0.16
CA GLU A 414 -9.13 -3.82 0.23
C GLU A 414 -7.61 -3.55 0.40
N SER A 415 -7.22 -2.29 0.67
CA SER A 415 -5.82 -1.93 0.89
C SER A 415 -5.34 -2.36 2.28
N ILE A 416 -4.14 -2.93 2.38
CA ILE A 416 -3.61 -3.54 3.62
C ILE A 416 -2.24 -2.95 3.94
N ALA A 417 -2.14 -2.26 5.09
CA ALA A 417 -0.88 -1.79 5.67
C ALA A 417 -0.65 -2.50 7.02
N ASN A 418 0.18 -3.54 7.00
CA ASN A 418 0.46 -4.39 8.17
C ASN A 418 1.82 -4.08 8.80
N GLY A 419 2.80 -3.60 8.02
CA GLY A 419 4.07 -3.16 8.58
C GLY A 419 3.96 -1.89 9.43
N ILE A 420 4.75 -1.80 10.51
CA ILE A 420 4.89 -0.55 11.27
C ILE A 420 5.44 0.51 10.29
N ASP A 421 4.87 1.73 10.30
CA ASP A 421 5.28 2.81 9.38
C ASP A 421 5.11 2.44 7.88
N ALA A 422 4.20 1.52 7.57
CA ALA A 422 3.89 1.12 6.19
C ALA A 422 2.84 2.02 5.51
N LEU A 423 3.01 2.24 4.22
CA LEU A 423 2.07 2.99 3.37
C LEU A 423 1.56 2.09 2.23
N ALA A 424 0.26 1.77 2.23
CA ALA A 424 -0.45 1.15 1.11
C ALA A 424 -1.43 2.17 0.50
N LEU A 425 -1.29 2.49 -0.78
CA LEU A 425 -2.17 3.43 -1.50
C LEU A 425 -2.54 2.86 -2.88
N GLY A 426 -3.76 2.32 -2.97
CA GLY A 426 -4.31 1.68 -4.16
C GLY A 426 -5.34 0.61 -3.81
N ASP A 427 -6.21 0.29 -4.76
CA ASP A 427 -7.09 -0.89 -4.72
C ASP A 427 -6.25 -2.16 -4.50
N THR A 428 -6.56 -2.98 -3.49
CA THR A 428 -5.80 -4.20 -3.12
C THR A 428 -4.28 -4.01 -2.93
N ALA A 429 -3.80 -2.79 -2.63
CA ALA A 429 -2.38 -2.53 -2.37
C ALA A 429 -1.95 -3.12 -1.02
N MET A 430 -0.78 -3.78 -0.98
CA MET A 430 -0.30 -4.56 0.16
C MET A 430 1.10 -4.11 0.63
N ALA A 431 1.16 -3.45 1.78
CA ALA A 431 2.40 -3.04 2.45
C ALA A 431 2.60 -3.87 3.73
N MET A 432 3.28 -5.02 3.61
CA MET A 432 3.38 -6.03 4.67
C MET A 432 4.61 -5.89 5.56
N GLY A 433 5.71 -5.33 5.05
CA GLY A 433 6.96 -5.15 5.80
C GLY A 433 7.04 -3.81 6.53
N ASN A 434 7.86 -3.72 7.59
CA ASN A 434 8.07 -2.44 8.30
C ASN A 434 8.72 -1.37 7.40
N SER A 435 8.29 -0.12 7.53
CA SER A 435 8.69 1.04 6.72
C SER A 435 8.65 0.74 5.21
N THR A 436 7.57 0.11 4.75
CA THR A 436 7.33 -0.18 3.33
C THR A 436 6.45 0.85 2.65
N THR A 437 6.51 0.90 1.32
CA THR A 437 5.58 1.71 0.50
C THR A 437 5.09 0.87 -0.68
N ALA A 438 3.78 0.67 -0.78
CA ALA A 438 3.08 0.05 -1.90
C ALA A 438 2.11 1.08 -2.50
N LEU A 439 2.41 1.58 -3.70
CA LEU A 439 1.64 2.62 -4.40
C LEU A 439 1.17 2.10 -5.76
N GLY A 440 -0.14 2.03 -5.95
CA GLY A 440 -0.78 1.48 -7.15
C GLY A 440 -1.62 0.25 -6.81
N GLY A 441 -2.63 -0.03 -7.64
CA GLY A 441 -3.50 -1.17 -7.39
C GLY A 441 -2.75 -2.50 -7.48
N GLU A 442 -3.10 -3.48 -6.65
CA GLU A 442 -2.43 -4.80 -6.59
C GLU A 442 -0.90 -4.72 -6.35
N SER A 443 -0.37 -3.58 -5.88
CA SER A 443 1.07 -3.43 -5.59
C SER A 443 1.45 -4.12 -4.29
N LEU A 444 2.64 -4.72 -4.24
CA LEU A 444 3.09 -5.56 -3.13
C LEU A 444 4.49 -5.15 -2.65
N ALA A 445 4.59 -4.67 -1.42
CA ALA A 445 5.84 -4.45 -0.69
C ALA A 445 5.89 -5.37 0.54
N ASN A 446 6.56 -6.52 0.41
CA ASN A 446 6.43 -7.63 1.37
C ASN A 446 7.43 -7.56 2.55
N THR A 447 8.59 -6.96 2.33
CA THR A 447 9.79 -7.09 3.17
C THR A 447 10.22 -5.73 3.74
N PRO A 448 10.96 -5.67 4.87
CA PRO A 448 11.34 -4.39 5.49
C PRO A 448 12.05 -3.44 4.53
N GLY A 449 11.62 -2.17 4.52
CA GLY A 449 12.17 -1.12 3.65
C GLY A 449 11.86 -1.29 2.16
N ALA A 450 11.03 -2.24 1.75
CA ALA A 450 10.67 -2.45 0.36
C ALA A 450 9.74 -1.36 -0.18
N THR A 451 9.94 -0.97 -1.45
CA THR A 451 9.17 0.08 -2.13
C THR A 451 8.65 -0.42 -3.48
N ALA A 452 7.34 -0.51 -3.65
CA ALA A 452 6.67 -0.90 -4.89
C ALA A 452 5.80 0.28 -5.40
N LEU A 453 6.09 0.78 -6.60
CA LEU A 453 5.42 1.94 -7.21
C LEU A 453 4.91 1.59 -8.63
N GLY A 454 3.64 1.23 -8.75
CA GLY A 454 2.97 0.88 -10.01
C GLY A 454 1.91 -0.20 -9.81
N TRP A 455 0.95 -0.31 -10.74
CA TRP A 455 -0.02 -1.41 -10.71
C TRP A 455 0.70 -2.76 -10.86
N GLN A 456 0.40 -3.71 -9.98
CA GLN A 456 1.09 -5.01 -9.87
C GLN A 456 2.62 -4.92 -9.69
N ALA A 457 3.17 -3.79 -9.22
CA ALA A 457 4.59 -3.70 -8.85
C ALA A 457 4.87 -4.55 -7.60
N GLN A 458 5.94 -5.35 -7.64
CA GLN A 458 6.29 -6.34 -6.61
C GLN A 458 7.71 -6.10 -6.09
N ALA A 459 7.83 -5.56 -4.87
CA ALA A 459 9.07 -5.47 -4.11
C ALA A 459 9.07 -6.52 -2.99
N THR A 460 9.73 -7.65 -3.24
CA THR A 460 9.70 -8.84 -2.37
C THR A 460 11.05 -9.23 -1.76
N GLY A 461 12.13 -8.56 -2.16
CA GLY A 461 13.44 -8.65 -1.48
C GLY A 461 13.61 -7.58 -0.40
N ASP A 462 14.43 -7.82 0.63
CA ASP A 462 14.70 -6.83 1.69
C ASP A 462 15.27 -5.53 1.09
N MET A 463 14.71 -4.37 1.45
CA MET A 463 15.06 -3.06 0.88
C MET A 463 15.00 -2.99 -0.67
N ALA A 464 14.24 -3.87 -1.32
CA ALA A 464 14.08 -3.87 -2.78
C ALA A 464 13.17 -2.72 -3.25
N THR A 465 13.41 -2.22 -4.46
CA THR A 465 12.63 -1.12 -5.07
C THR A 465 12.13 -1.54 -6.45
N ALA A 466 10.81 -1.66 -6.61
CA ALA A 466 10.13 -1.94 -7.88
C ALA A 466 9.35 -0.69 -8.33
N VAL A 467 9.58 -0.21 -9.55
CA VAL A 467 8.94 1.01 -10.09
C VAL A 467 8.47 0.74 -11.53
N GLY A 468 7.17 0.63 -11.72
CA GLY A 468 6.54 0.37 -13.02
C GLY A 468 5.50 -0.75 -12.97
N HIS A 469 4.61 -0.75 -13.97
CA HIS A 469 3.61 -1.79 -14.19
C HIS A 469 4.24 -3.19 -14.21
N GLN A 470 3.79 -4.10 -13.35
CA GLN A 470 4.31 -5.48 -13.27
C GLN A 470 5.83 -5.61 -13.00
N SER A 471 6.50 -4.53 -12.57
CA SER A 471 7.92 -4.57 -12.19
C SER A 471 8.15 -5.47 -10.96
N THR A 472 9.24 -6.24 -10.93
CA THR A 472 9.54 -7.24 -9.90
C THR A 472 10.97 -7.09 -9.37
N ALA A 473 11.12 -6.58 -8.14
CA ALA A 473 12.37 -6.50 -7.40
C ALA A 473 12.36 -7.53 -6.25
N SER A 474 12.93 -8.71 -6.51
CA SER A 474 12.91 -9.88 -5.61
C SER A 474 14.27 -10.19 -4.96
N GLY A 475 15.35 -9.61 -5.47
CA GLY A 475 16.65 -9.68 -4.80
C GLY A 475 16.75 -8.70 -3.63
N ALA A 476 17.49 -9.04 -2.58
CA ALA A 476 17.79 -8.09 -1.51
C ALA A 476 18.57 -6.88 -2.07
N GLN A 477 18.18 -5.67 -1.67
CA GLN A 477 18.74 -4.39 -2.15
C GLN A 477 18.69 -4.22 -3.68
N SER A 478 17.75 -4.90 -4.36
CA SER A 478 17.60 -4.81 -5.82
C SER A 478 16.73 -3.63 -6.27
N PHE A 479 16.93 -3.18 -7.51
CA PHE A 479 16.14 -2.13 -8.16
C PHE A 479 15.59 -2.63 -9.51
N ALA A 480 14.28 -2.63 -9.69
CA ALA A 480 13.60 -2.93 -10.95
C ALA A 480 12.79 -1.70 -11.40
N GLY A 481 13.22 -1.03 -12.47
CA GLY A 481 12.58 0.18 -13.00
C GLY A 481 12.12 0.01 -14.44
N GLY A 482 10.80 -0.02 -14.66
CA GLY A 482 10.17 -0.18 -15.97
C GLY A 482 9.15 -1.32 -15.99
N GLU A 483 8.27 -1.30 -16.99
CA GLU A 483 7.26 -2.34 -17.22
C GLU A 483 7.90 -3.73 -17.38
N ASP A 484 7.37 -4.75 -16.70
CA ASP A 484 7.89 -6.14 -16.71
C ASP A 484 9.40 -6.26 -16.37
N SER A 485 10.02 -5.25 -15.74
CA SER A 485 11.42 -5.32 -15.34
C SER A 485 11.60 -6.28 -14.15
N VAL A 486 12.65 -7.11 -14.17
CA VAL A 486 12.91 -8.14 -13.16
C VAL A 486 14.34 -8.01 -12.63
N ALA A 487 14.46 -7.66 -11.35
CA ALA A 487 15.72 -7.70 -10.60
C ALA A 487 15.60 -8.76 -9.49
N SER A 488 16.19 -9.94 -9.72
CA SER A 488 16.14 -11.08 -8.77
C SER A 488 17.47 -11.42 -8.13
N GLY A 489 18.58 -10.88 -8.64
CA GLY A 489 19.87 -10.94 -7.96
C GLY A 489 19.96 -9.97 -6.78
N SER A 490 20.68 -10.34 -5.73
CA SER A 490 21.02 -9.38 -4.65
C SER A 490 21.84 -8.22 -5.23
N ASN A 491 21.56 -6.98 -4.81
CA ASN A 491 22.12 -5.74 -5.37
C ASN A 491 21.91 -5.55 -6.89
N ALA A 492 21.02 -6.33 -7.53
CA ALA A 492 20.83 -6.27 -8.97
C ALA A 492 20.02 -5.03 -9.39
N VAL A 493 20.34 -4.48 -10.56
CA VAL A 493 19.70 -3.28 -11.11
C VAL A 493 19.17 -3.58 -12.52
N ALA A 494 17.86 -3.67 -12.68
CA ALA A 494 17.17 -3.79 -13.96
C ALA A 494 16.46 -2.47 -14.31
N ILE A 495 16.76 -1.85 -15.45
CA ILE A 495 16.14 -0.57 -15.88
C ILE A 495 15.74 -0.65 -17.35
N GLY A 496 14.43 -0.71 -17.62
CA GLY A 496 13.84 -0.75 -18.95
C GLY A 496 12.74 -1.81 -19.09
N ASN A 497 11.88 -1.68 -20.11
CA ASN A 497 10.82 -2.65 -20.38
C ASN A 497 11.40 -4.06 -20.57
N THR A 498 10.93 -5.04 -19.80
CA THR A 498 11.39 -6.44 -19.76
C THR A 498 12.89 -6.65 -19.47
N ALA A 499 13.58 -5.68 -18.85
CA ALA A 499 14.98 -5.85 -18.45
C ALA A 499 15.12 -6.91 -17.35
N GLN A 500 16.10 -7.83 -17.45
CA GLN A 500 16.30 -8.93 -16.52
C GLN A 500 17.71 -8.89 -15.91
N ALA A 501 17.81 -8.64 -14.60
CA ALA A 501 19.04 -8.68 -13.81
C ALA A 501 18.93 -9.77 -12.73
N THR A 502 19.38 -10.98 -13.06
CA THR A 502 19.20 -12.18 -12.21
C THR A 502 20.48 -12.63 -11.50
N GLY A 503 21.65 -12.16 -11.96
CA GLY A 503 22.92 -12.37 -11.26
C GLY A 503 23.04 -11.44 -10.03
N GLY A 504 23.69 -11.91 -8.96
CA GLY A 504 24.08 -11.03 -7.85
C GLY A 504 25.04 -9.94 -8.34
N ASP A 505 24.86 -8.70 -7.87
CA ASP A 505 25.59 -7.50 -8.30
C ASP A 505 25.50 -7.23 -9.83
N SER A 506 24.46 -7.72 -10.52
CA SER A 506 24.30 -7.54 -11.97
C SER A 506 23.53 -6.26 -12.33
N ILE A 507 23.87 -5.68 -13.48
CA ILE A 507 23.24 -4.47 -14.01
C ILE A 507 22.73 -4.75 -15.43
N ALA A 508 21.43 -4.57 -15.67
CA ALA A 508 20.78 -4.63 -16.97
C ALA A 508 20.05 -3.30 -17.26
N ILE A 509 20.59 -2.47 -18.16
CA ILE A 509 20.03 -1.17 -18.51
C ILE A 509 19.66 -1.12 -20.00
N GLY A 510 18.45 -0.67 -20.28
CA GLY A 510 17.77 -0.78 -21.57
C GLY A 510 16.73 -1.90 -21.54
N GLY A 511 15.82 -1.90 -22.51
CA GLY A 511 14.86 -2.98 -22.73
C GLY A 511 14.76 -3.30 -24.21
N ASN A 512 13.74 -4.06 -24.61
CA ASN A 512 12.88 -3.81 -25.77
C ASN A 512 12.28 -5.10 -26.35
N ARG A 513 10.99 -5.31 -26.08
CA ARG A 513 10.14 -6.32 -26.72
C ARG A 513 9.42 -5.78 -27.97
N ASP A 514 10.19 -5.30 -28.95
CA ASP A 514 9.69 -4.88 -30.26
C ASP A 514 9.13 -6.10 -31.02
N GLY A 515 7.85 -6.40 -30.82
CA GLY A 515 7.15 -7.51 -31.45
C GLY A 515 7.43 -8.89 -30.84
N VAL A 516 6.94 -9.92 -31.54
CA VAL A 516 7.00 -11.33 -31.09
C VAL A 516 8.43 -11.89 -30.97
N ASP A 517 9.38 -11.35 -31.72
CA ASP A 517 10.78 -11.80 -31.77
C ASP A 517 11.73 -10.90 -30.94
N GLY A 518 11.18 -9.99 -30.12
CA GLY A 518 11.96 -9.09 -29.28
C GLY A 518 12.55 -9.78 -28.05
N PHE A 519 13.87 -9.63 -27.84
CA PHE A 519 14.58 -10.18 -26.68
C PHE A 519 14.71 -9.15 -25.55
N SER A 520 14.61 -9.59 -24.30
CA SER A 520 14.99 -8.80 -23.12
C SER A 520 16.47 -8.40 -23.16
N THR A 521 16.80 -7.33 -22.41
CA THR A 521 18.17 -7.08 -21.94
C THR A 521 18.45 -8.02 -20.76
N ILE A 522 19.53 -8.81 -20.79
CA ILE A 522 19.73 -9.94 -19.87
C ILE A 522 21.11 -9.88 -19.19
N ALA A 523 21.14 -9.72 -17.86
CA ALA A 523 22.32 -9.79 -17.01
C ALA A 523 22.16 -10.95 -15.99
N ASN A 524 22.56 -12.16 -16.39
CA ASN A 524 22.37 -13.37 -15.57
C ASN A 524 23.63 -13.83 -14.85
N GLY A 525 24.82 -13.46 -15.33
CA GLY A 525 26.07 -13.77 -14.64
C GLY A 525 26.23 -12.90 -13.38
N PRO A 526 26.83 -13.41 -12.29
CA PRO A 526 27.17 -12.57 -11.15
C PRO A 526 28.18 -11.48 -11.55
N SER A 527 28.00 -10.28 -11.00
CA SER A 527 28.79 -9.08 -11.28
C SER A 527 28.86 -8.70 -12.77
N THR A 528 27.79 -8.95 -13.53
CA THR A 528 27.70 -8.58 -14.96
C THR A 528 27.22 -7.14 -15.17
N THR A 529 27.67 -6.51 -16.26
CA THR A 529 27.18 -5.20 -16.69
C THR A 529 26.67 -5.26 -18.12
N VAL A 530 25.41 -4.89 -18.32
CA VAL A 530 24.70 -5.00 -19.60
C VAL A 530 23.98 -3.70 -19.89
N VAL A 531 24.33 -3.04 -21.00
CA VAL A 531 23.75 -1.75 -21.39
C VAL A 531 23.42 -1.72 -22.89
N GLY A 532 22.13 -1.61 -23.21
CA GLY A 532 21.62 -1.55 -24.57
C GLY A 532 20.53 -2.59 -24.82
N GLY A 533 19.56 -2.25 -25.69
CA GLY A 533 18.43 -3.14 -25.93
C GLY A 533 18.84 -4.48 -26.52
N GLN A 534 18.18 -5.55 -26.07
CA GLN A 534 18.40 -6.94 -26.53
C GLN A 534 19.85 -7.45 -26.32
N SER A 535 20.63 -6.80 -25.44
CA SER A 535 22.00 -7.22 -25.12
C SER A 535 22.03 -8.21 -23.96
N SER A 536 23.11 -9.01 -23.89
CA SER A 536 23.20 -10.16 -23.00
C SER A 536 24.59 -10.32 -22.40
N ALA A 537 24.68 -10.48 -21.08
CA ALA A 537 25.85 -11.02 -20.42
C ALA A 537 25.45 -12.14 -19.43
N ILE A 538 25.99 -13.34 -19.67
CA ILE A 538 25.66 -14.54 -18.89
C ILE A 538 26.88 -15.14 -18.17
N GLY A 539 28.10 -14.79 -18.58
CA GLY A 539 29.33 -15.20 -17.89
C GLY A 539 29.60 -14.38 -16.63
N ALA A 540 30.20 -14.97 -15.61
CA ALA A 540 30.57 -14.24 -14.39
C ALA A 540 31.55 -13.09 -14.69
N GLY A 541 31.24 -11.88 -14.23
CA GLY A 541 32.03 -10.67 -14.49
C GLY A 541 32.05 -10.21 -15.96
N ALA A 542 31.13 -10.71 -16.80
CA ALA A 542 31.06 -10.32 -18.21
C ALA A 542 30.41 -8.95 -18.42
N THR A 543 30.82 -8.24 -19.47
CA THR A 543 30.33 -6.91 -19.82
C THR A 543 29.84 -6.87 -21.27
N ALA A 544 28.61 -6.41 -21.50
CA ALA A 544 28.02 -6.22 -22.83
C ALA A 544 27.48 -4.78 -22.97
N TYR A 545 27.95 -4.03 -23.97
CA TYR A 545 27.53 -2.65 -24.22
C TYR A 545 27.19 -2.43 -25.70
N GLY A 546 25.95 -2.08 -26.00
CA GLY A 546 25.43 -1.87 -27.36
C GLY A 546 24.25 -2.79 -27.68
N TRP A 547 23.43 -2.41 -28.67
CA TRP A 547 22.27 -3.22 -29.07
C TRP A 547 22.72 -4.60 -29.58
N ARG A 548 22.13 -5.66 -29.02
CA ARG A 548 22.53 -7.07 -29.26
C ARG A 548 24.02 -7.37 -29.02
N ALA A 549 24.72 -6.62 -28.18
CA ALA A 549 26.03 -7.04 -27.67
C ALA A 549 25.87 -8.31 -26.80
N ASN A 550 26.78 -9.26 -26.94
CA ASN A 550 26.66 -10.60 -26.34
C ASN A 550 27.98 -11.07 -25.71
N ALA A 551 28.03 -11.13 -24.38
CA ALA A 551 29.21 -11.54 -23.61
C ALA A 551 28.92 -12.83 -22.80
N THR A 552 29.26 -13.99 -23.36
CA THR A 552 28.77 -15.28 -22.86
C THR A 552 29.73 -16.02 -21.91
N ALA A 553 31.01 -15.67 -21.89
CA ALA A 553 32.03 -16.35 -21.08
C ALA A 553 32.53 -15.52 -19.88
N GLU A 554 33.23 -16.18 -18.94
CA GLU A 554 33.77 -15.54 -17.74
C GLU A 554 34.68 -14.35 -18.10
N ARG A 555 34.39 -13.17 -17.55
CA ARG A 555 35.07 -11.88 -17.82
C ARG A 555 35.20 -11.51 -19.31
N ALA A 556 34.31 -12.02 -20.16
CA ALA A 556 34.23 -11.60 -21.56
C ALA A 556 33.69 -10.15 -21.67
N THR A 557 34.20 -9.37 -22.62
CA THR A 557 33.83 -7.96 -22.82
C THR A 557 33.42 -7.72 -24.27
N ALA A 558 32.15 -7.40 -24.52
CA ALA A 558 31.60 -7.10 -25.84
C ALA A 558 31.13 -5.63 -25.89
N LEU A 559 31.77 -4.78 -26.70
CA LEU A 559 31.48 -3.36 -26.85
C LEU A 559 31.17 -3.02 -28.32
N GLY A 560 29.90 -2.86 -28.64
CA GLY A 560 29.42 -2.49 -29.98
C GLY A 560 28.11 -3.18 -30.37
N HIS A 561 27.42 -2.60 -31.36
CA HIS A 561 26.26 -3.20 -32.00
C HIS A 561 26.61 -4.60 -32.55
N LEU A 562 25.83 -5.63 -32.20
CA LEU A 562 26.08 -7.03 -32.59
C LEU A 562 27.44 -7.63 -32.15
N SER A 563 28.20 -6.97 -31.28
CA SER A 563 29.50 -7.49 -30.81
C SER A 563 29.33 -8.77 -29.99
N THR A 564 30.24 -9.74 -30.17
CA THR A 564 30.19 -11.06 -29.52
C THR A 564 31.55 -11.39 -28.87
N ALA A 565 31.54 -11.63 -27.56
CA ALA A 565 32.70 -12.09 -26.80
C ALA A 565 32.34 -13.41 -26.09
N SER A 566 32.82 -14.54 -26.61
CA SER A 566 32.45 -15.88 -26.13
C SER A 566 33.62 -16.74 -25.65
N GLY A 567 34.86 -16.25 -25.75
CA GLY A 567 36.02 -16.86 -25.12
C GLY A 567 36.23 -16.34 -23.68
N VAL A 568 36.81 -17.15 -22.80
CA VAL A 568 37.12 -16.74 -21.42
C VAL A 568 38.11 -15.59 -21.43
N ARG A 569 37.80 -14.48 -20.75
CA ARG A 569 38.56 -13.21 -20.77
C ARG A 569 38.76 -12.61 -22.17
N SER A 570 37.90 -12.93 -23.14
CA SER A 570 37.96 -12.34 -24.49
C SER A 570 37.41 -10.92 -24.53
N VAL A 571 37.85 -10.14 -25.53
CA VAL A 571 37.46 -8.73 -25.73
C VAL A 571 37.09 -8.50 -27.18
N ALA A 572 35.83 -8.15 -27.45
CA ALA A 572 35.33 -7.75 -28.77
C ALA A 572 34.89 -6.29 -28.73
N VAL A 573 35.49 -5.43 -29.58
CA VAL A 573 35.22 -4.00 -29.62
C VAL A 573 35.02 -3.56 -31.08
N GLY A 574 33.79 -3.19 -31.42
CA GLY A 574 33.40 -2.83 -32.78
C GLY A 574 32.02 -3.36 -33.14
N GLU A 575 31.47 -2.87 -34.24
CA GLU A 575 30.22 -3.39 -34.78
C GLU A 575 30.45 -4.77 -35.40
N ALA A 576 29.65 -5.77 -35.01
CA ALA A 576 29.82 -7.18 -35.37
C ALA A 576 31.22 -7.80 -35.05
N ALA A 577 32.01 -7.21 -34.16
CA ALA A 577 33.28 -7.78 -33.71
C ALA A 577 33.06 -9.10 -32.94
N SER A 578 33.91 -10.11 -33.16
CA SER A 578 33.73 -11.48 -32.68
C SER A 578 35.03 -12.03 -32.05
N ALA A 579 35.09 -12.11 -30.73
CA ALA A 579 36.21 -12.69 -29.98
C ALA A 579 35.77 -14.01 -29.33
N THR A 580 36.02 -15.13 -30.02
CA THR A 580 35.53 -16.46 -29.61
C THR A 580 36.59 -17.35 -28.97
N GLY A 581 37.89 -17.05 -29.18
CA GLY A 581 39.00 -17.74 -28.53
C GLY A 581 39.24 -17.26 -27.09
N ASP A 582 39.72 -18.15 -26.22
CA ASP A 582 40.10 -17.80 -24.84
C ASP A 582 41.25 -16.76 -24.85
N GLY A 583 41.08 -15.66 -24.13
CA GLY A 583 42.01 -14.53 -24.11
C GLY A 583 42.12 -13.77 -25.44
N ALA A 584 41.23 -14.01 -26.41
CA ALA A 584 41.29 -13.38 -27.73
C ALA A 584 40.81 -11.92 -27.71
N VAL A 585 41.36 -11.09 -28.59
CA VAL A 585 41.01 -9.66 -28.73
C VAL A 585 40.64 -9.35 -30.18
N ALA A 586 39.40 -8.96 -30.44
CA ALA A 586 38.91 -8.47 -31.73
C ALA A 586 38.59 -6.97 -31.61
N LEU A 587 39.31 -6.11 -32.33
CA LEU A 587 39.18 -4.65 -32.29
C LEU A 587 38.98 -4.09 -33.70
N GLY A 588 37.72 -3.82 -34.07
CA GLY A 588 37.33 -3.31 -35.39
C GLY A 588 35.97 -3.84 -35.82
N ASN A 589 35.32 -3.14 -36.75
CA ASN A 589 34.09 -3.62 -37.38
C ASN A 589 34.35 -4.94 -38.12
N GLU A 590 33.49 -5.94 -37.93
CA GLU A 590 33.61 -7.30 -38.48
C GLU A 590 34.94 -8.01 -38.17
N SER A 591 35.69 -7.59 -37.15
CA SER A 591 36.93 -8.27 -36.73
C SER A 591 36.63 -9.61 -36.04
N VAL A 592 37.43 -10.64 -36.32
CA VAL A 592 37.25 -12.00 -35.81
C VAL A 592 38.55 -12.50 -35.18
N ALA A 593 38.52 -12.88 -33.91
CA ALA A 593 39.63 -13.49 -33.17
C ALA A 593 39.16 -14.80 -32.53
N SER A 594 39.43 -15.93 -33.20
CA SER A 594 38.93 -17.26 -32.81
C SER A 594 40.01 -18.21 -32.29
N GLY A 595 41.29 -17.94 -32.56
CA GLY A 595 42.41 -18.65 -31.91
C GLY A 595 42.59 -18.25 -30.45
N ALA A 596 43.12 -19.15 -29.61
CA ALA A 596 43.41 -18.83 -28.21
C ALA A 596 44.55 -17.81 -28.10
N ASN A 597 44.38 -16.76 -27.29
CA ASN A 597 45.28 -15.60 -27.18
C ASN A 597 45.56 -14.90 -28.53
N SER A 598 44.64 -15.02 -29.50
CA SER A 598 44.76 -14.32 -30.79
C SER A 598 44.32 -12.86 -30.70
N VAL A 599 44.84 -12.01 -31.60
CA VAL A 599 44.55 -10.57 -31.64
C VAL A 599 44.28 -10.15 -33.07
N ALA A 600 43.06 -9.70 -33.36
CA ALA A 600 42.64 -9.16 -34.65
C ALA A 600 42.34 -7.65 -34.50
N ILE A 601 43.05 -6.80 -35.26
CA ILE A 601 42.91 -5.34 -35.22
C ILE A 601 42.61 -4.79 -36.62
N GLY A 602 41.55 -4.00 -36.74
CA GLY A 602 41.12 -3.36 -37.98
C GLY A 602 39.83 -3.96 -38.56
N ASN A 603 39.27 -3.29 -39.56
CA ASN A 603 38.05 -3.74 -40.24
C ASN A 603 38.29 -5.09 -40.94
N GLY A 604 37.42 -6.07 -40.71
CA GLY A 604 37.53 -7.41 -41.31
C GLY A 604 38.82 -8.18 -40.98
N ALA A 605 39.54 -7.82 -39.91
CA ALA A 605 40.73 -8.55 -39.49
C ALA A 605 40.34 -9.95 -38.96
N VAL A 606 40.98 -11.02 -39.43
CA VAL A 606 40.64 -12.41 -39.06
C VAL A 606 41.88 -13.14 -38.51
N ALA A 607 41.87 -13.50 -37.24
CA ALA A 607 42.91 -14.26 -36.54
C ALA A 607 42.36 -15.61 -36.03
N GLU A 608 42.62 -16.68 -36.77
CA GLU A 608 42.08 -18.02 -36.50
C GLU A 608 43.02 -18.94 -35.71
N ASN A 609 44.33 -18.64 -35.66
CA ASN A 609 45.32 -19.51 -35.06
C ASN A 609 45.72 -19.01 -33.65
N ASP A 610 46.12 -19.95 -32.79
CA ASP A 610 46.55 -19.64 -31.42
C ASP A 610 47.77 -18.69 -31.43
N GLY A 611 47.72 -17.65 -30.60
CA GLY A 611 48.75 -16.61 -30.49
C GLY A 611 48.93 -15.73 -31.74
N GLN A 612 48.06 -15.86 -32.76
CA GLN A 612 48.16 -15.08 -34.00
C GLN A 612 47.78 -13.62 -33.77
N VAL A 613 48.63 -12.69 -34.21
CA VAL A 613 48.31 -11.26 -34.29
C VAL A 613 48.09 -10.88 -35.75
N VAL A 614 46.92 -10.33 -36.07
CA VAL A 614 46.52 -9.87 -37.41
C VAL A 614 46.13 -8.40 -37.34
N ILE A 615 46.75 -7.59 -38.19
CA ILE A 615 46.42 -6.18 -38.39
C ILE A 615 45.95 -6.02 -39.83
N ALA A 616 44.68 -5.65 -40.04
CA ALA A 616 44.13 -5.40 -41.37
C ALA A 616 44.73 -4.13 -42.00
N SER A 617 44.54 -3.95 -43.32
CA SER A 617 45.04 -2.80 -44.07
C SER A 617 46.56 -2.56 -43.95
N LEU A 618 47.36 -3.62 -43.74
CA LEU A 618 48.82 -3.51 -43.67
C LEU A 618 49.44 -3.11 -45.02
N ASP A 619 48.84 -3.54 -46.14
CA ASP A 619 49.25 -3.13 -47.50
C ASP A 619 48.94 -1.65 -47.75
N GLU A 620 47.75 -1.19 -47.37
CA GLU A 620 47.36 0.23 -47.44
C GLU A 620 48.29 1.10 -46.57
N SER A 621 48.56 0.64 -45.34
CA SER A 621 49.52 1.27 -44.43
C SER A 621 50.93 1.34 -45.03
N SER A 622 51.36 0.29 -45.74
CA SER A 622 52.66 0.23 -46.41
C SER A 622 52.74 1.18 -47.61
N THR A 623 51.67 1.29 -48.41
CA THR A 623 51.61 2.26 -49.53
C THR A 623 51.52 3.72 -49.08
N SER A 624 51.09 3.98 -47.84
CA SER A 624 51.03 5.31 -47.23
C SER A 624 52.35 5.77 -46.59
N GLN A 625 53.38 4.92 -46.55
CA GLN A 625 54.68 5.27 -45.94
C GLN A 625 55.41 6.37 -46.72
N MET A 626 55.89 7.39 -46.01
CA MET A 626 56.61 8.54 -46.56
C MET A 626 57.89 8.80 -45.74
N GLY A 627 59.03 9.01 -46.43
CA GLY A 627 60.33 9.25 -45.80
C GLY A 627 61.19 7.98 -45.62
N PRO A 628 62.27 8.05 -44.83
CA PRO A 628 63.16 6.91 -44.60
C PRO A 628 62.48 5.79 -43.81
N LEU A 629 62.56 4.56 -44.32
CA LEU A 629 62.07 3.36 -43.63
C LEU A 629 63.01 2.94 -42.49
N ALA A 630 62.45 2.46 -41.39
CA ALA A 630 63.18 1.91 -40.26
C ALA A 630 62.74 0.47 -39.97
N PHE A 631 63.65 -0.35 -39.44
CA PHE A 631 63.32 -1.69 -38.97
C PHE A 631 62.72 -1.63 -37.57
N VAL A 632 61.53 -2.18 -37.39
CA VAL A 632 61.02 -2.52 -36.06
C VAL A 632 61.74 -3.76 -35.58
N THR A 633 62.31 -3.69 -34.39
CA THR A 633 62.99 -4.78 -33.69
C THR A 633 62.33 -5.03 -32.34
N ALA A 634 62.33 -6.28 -31.88
CA ALA A 634 61.99 -6.61 -30.50
C ALA A 634 63.28 -6.83 -29.69
N ASP A 635 63.34 -6.32 -28.46
CA ASP A 635 64.37 -6.72 -27.50
C ASP A 635 64.04 -8.08 -26.84
N ALA A 636 64.90 -8.55 -25.94
CA ALA A 636 64.68 -9.81 -25.22
C ALA A 636 63.45 -9.80 -24.28
N ASN A 637 62.87 -8.63 -24.01
CA ASN A 637 61.64 -8.47 -23.22
C ASN A 637 60.40 -8.31 -24.12
N GLY A 638 60.54 -8.35 -25.45
CA GLY A 638 59.46 -8.13 -26.41
C GLY A 638 59.17 -6.65 -26.71
N THR A 639 60.00 -5.71 -26.23
CA THR A 639 59.81 -4.28 -26.45
C THR A 639 60.03 -3.95 -27.93
N LEU A 640 58.99 -3.48 -28.62
CA LEU A 640 59.11 -2.99 -29.99
C LEU A 640 59.82 -1.62 -30.01
N GLY A 641 60.94 -1.55 -30.71
CA GLY A 641 61.71 -0.32 -30.93
C GLY A 641 62.19 -0.20 -32.37
N VAL A 642 62.35 1.04 -32.84
CA VAL A 642 62.97 1.29 -34.15
C VAL A 642 64.49 1.18 -34.04
N SER A 643 65.09 0.34 -34.89
CA SER A 643 66.55 0.28 -35.00
C SER A 643 67.08 1.56 -35.64
N SER A 644 67.89 2.32 -34.90
CA SER A 644 68.65 3.46 -35.40
C SER A 644 69.91 3.06 -36.17
N THR A 645 70.24 1.76 -36.21
CA THR A 645 71.39 1.24 -36.96
C THR A 645 70.98 0.97 -38.41
N ALA A 646 71.60 1.69 -39.35
CA ALA A 646 71.27 1.62 -40.76
C ALA A 646 71.62 0.25 -41.39
N GLY A 647 70.61 -0.44 -41.90
CA GLY A 647 70.71 -1.41 -43.00
C GLY A 647 71.47 -2.73 -42.76
N MET A 648 70.73 -3.85 -42.80
CA MET A 648 71.21 -5.17 -43.24
C MET A 648 72.36 -5.88 -42.48
N SER A 649 72.99 -5.27 -41.47
CA SER A 649 74.12 -5.89 -40.75
C SER A 649 73.81 -7.26 -40.13
N ASN A 650 72.56 -7.51 -39.72
CA ASN A 650 72.10 -8.79 -39.17
C ASN A 650 71.80 -9.90 -40.21
N LEU A 651 71.94 -9.65 -41.52
CA LEU A 651 71.85 -10.73 -42.52
C LEU A 651 73.22 -11.41 -42.76
N ALA A 652 74.32 -10.74 -42.46
CA ALA A 652 75.68 -11.23 -42.68
C ALA A 652 76.19 -12.21 -41.59
N SER A 653 75.37 -12.48 -40.56
CA SER A 653 75.76 -13.27 -39.37
C SER A 653 75.46 -14.76 -39.47
N PHE A 654 74.85 -15.26 -40.55
CA PHE A 654 74.69 -16.69 -40.75
C PHE A 654 76.01 -17.32 -41.21
N SER A 655 76.60 -18.14 -40.32
CA SER A 655 77.81 -18.95 -40.52
C SER A 655 77.91 -19.53 -41.94
N ASP A 656 76.82 -20.12 -42.44
CA ASP A 656 76.80 -20.85 -43.70
C ASP A 656 76.94 -19.94 -44.93
N VAL A 657 76.41 -18.70 -44.85
CA VAL A 657 76.58 -17.69 -45.91
C VAL A 657 78.03 -17.21 -45.93
N GLN A 658 78.63 -17.01 -44.76
CA GLN A 658 80.02 -16.61 -44.63
C GLN A 658 80.98 -17.71 -45.11
N ALA A 659 80.72 -18.97 -44.73
CA ALA A 659 81.44 -20.16 -45.19
C ALA A 659 81.31 -20.35 -46.71
N ASN A 660 80.11 -20.21 -47.29
CA ASN A 660 79.92 -20.25 -48.74
C ASN A 660 80.65 -19.12 -49.45
N SER A 661 80.66 -17.89 -48.91
CA SER A 661 81.40 -16.77 -49.52
C SER A 661 82.91 -17.03 -49.57
N ALA A 662 83.47 -17.61 -48.51
CA ALA A 662 84.88 -18.00 -48.45
C ALA A 662 85.19 -19.18 -49.39
N ALA A 663 84.31 -20.17 -49.48
CA ALA A 663 84.45 -21.31 -50.39
C ALA A 663 84.40 -20.88 -51.87
N ILE A 664 83.49 -19.95 -52.22
CA ILE A 664 83.40 -19.35 -53.56
C ILE A 664 84.70 -18.61 -53.89
N ALA A 665 85.20 -17.75 -53.01
CA ALA A 665 86.46 -17.03 -53.20
C ALA A 665 87.65 -17.98 -53.41
N ASN A 666 87.72 -19.07 -52.64
CA ASN A 666 88.79 -20.07 -52.77
C ASN A 666 88.70 -20.84 -54.10
N ASN A 667 87.49 -21.22 -54.53
CA ASN A 667 87.26 -21.83 -55.85
C ASN A 667 87.64 -20.89 -56.99
N SER A 668 87.37 -19.58 -56.88
CA SER A 668 87.78 -18.60 -57.88
C SER A 668 89.30 -18.51 -58.04
N MET A 669 90.09 -18.62 -56.96
CA MET A 669 91.55 -18.67 -57.03
C MET A 669 92.05 -19.95 -57.73
N LEU A 670 91.53 -21.12 -57.35
CA LEU A 670 91.90 -22.40 -57.97
C LEU A 670 91.59 -22.46 -59.48
N ILE A 671 90.51 -21.81 -59.92
CA ILE A 671 90.16 -21.69 -61.34
C ILE A 671 91.17 -20.80 -62.08
N ALA A 672 91.65 -19.71 -61.46
CA ALA A 672 92.67 -18.84 -62.03
C ALA A 672 94.02 -19.57 -62.19
N ASP A 673 94.46 -20.30 -61.16
CA ASP A 673 95.72 -21.08 -61.20
C ASP A 673 95.67 -22.17 -62.30
N ASN A 674 94.57 -22.93 -62.38
CA ASN A 674 94.36 -23.90 -63.45
C ASN A 674 94.39 -23.25 -64.84
N SER A 675 93.86 -22.03 -64.98
CA SER A 675 93.88 -21.31 -66.25
C SER A 675 95.30 -20.93 -66.68
N MET A 676 96.18 -20.52 -65.74
CA MET A 676 97.60 -20.26 -66.03
C MET A 676 98.36 -21.54 -66.41
N ALA A 677 98.10 -22.66 -65.71
CA ALA A 677 98.76 -23.93 -65.99
C ALA A 677 98.43 -24.47 -67.40
N ILE A 678 97.23 -24.21 -67.91
CA ILE A 678 96.82 -24.55 -69.28
C ILE A 678 97.62 -23.74 -70.32
N VAL A 679 97.90 -22.46 -70.06
CA VAL A 679 98.69 -21.60 -70.96
C VAL A 679 100.14 -22.08 -71.06
N ASP A 680 100.81 -22.36 -69.93
CA ASP A 680 102.19 -22.89 -69.92
C ASP A 680 102.30 -24.25 -70.66
N LEU A 681 101.27 -25.10 -70.59
CA LEU A 681 101.20 -26.34 -71.37
C LEU A 681 101.10 -26.09 -72.88
N GLN A 682 100.36 -25.06 -73.30
CA GLN A 682 100.21 -24.69 -74.72
C GLN A 682 101.53 -24.14 -75.30
N ASP A 683 102.24 -23.27 -74.57
CA ASP A 683 103.53 -22.72 -75.00
C ASP A 683 104.60 -23.81 -75.16
N ARG A 684 104.65 -24.78 -74.23
CA ARG A 684 105.56 -25.94 -74.32
C ARG A 684 105.28 -26.82 -75.54
N GLN A 685 104.01 -26.94 -75.93
CA GLN A 685 103.63 -27.73 -77.11
C GLN A 685 104.08 -27.06 -78.41
N SER A 686 104.11 -25.73 -78.48
CA SER A 686 104.61 -25.00 -79.66
C SER A 686 106.11 -25.21 -79.89
N MET A 687 106.94 -25.08 -78.84
CA MET A 687 108.41 -25.26 -78.94
C MET A 687 108.82 -26.66 -79.45
N LEU A 688 108.01 -27.68 -79.21
CA LEU A 688 108.28 -29.05 -79.67
C LEU A 688 108.07 -29.23 -81.18
N PHE A 689 107.20 -28.44 -81.81
CA PHE A 689 106.99 -28.49 -83.26
C PHE A 689 108.14 -27.83 -84.02
N ASP A 690 108.62 -26.67 -83.57
CA ASP A 690 109.72 -25.93 -84.23
C ASP A 690 111.02 -26.76 -84.28
N LEU A 691 111.36 -27.46 -83.19
CA LEU A 691 112.58 -28.28 -83.08
C LEU A 691 112.57 -29.53 -83.99
N ALA A 692 111.38 -30.01 -84.37
CA ALA A 692 111.23 -31.17 -85.25
C ALA A 692 111.53 -30.81 -86.72
N GLU A 693 111.18 -29.59 -87.15
CA GLU A 693 111.36 -29.16 -88.53
C GLU A 693 112.84 -28.90 -88.88
N GLU A 694 113.61 -28.28 -87.98
CA GLU A 694 115.03 -27.94 -88.21
C GLU A 694 115.90 -29.18 -88.46
N ASN A 695 115.69 -30.27 -87.71
CA ASN A 695 116.39 -31.55 -87.90
C ASN A 695 116.16 -32.14 -89.30
N SER A 696 114.97 -31.96 -89.88
CA SER A 696 114.62 -32.48 -91.21
C SER A 696 115.39 -31.80 -92.35
N VAL A 697 115.83 -30.55 -92.13
CA VAL A 697 116.55 -29.75 -93.14
C VAL A 697 118.03 -30.12 -93.17
N GLN A 698 118.66 -30.37 -92.01
CA GLN A 698 120.09 -30.70 -91.95
C GLN A 698 120.40 -32.05 -92.61
N ALA A 699 119.60 -33.09 -92.35
CA ALA A 699 119.68 -34.38 -93.07
C ALA A 699 119.43 -34.23 -94.59
N ARG A 700 118.67 -33.19 -94.99
CA ARG A 700 118.40 -32.84 -96.38
C ARG A 700 119.53 -32.10 -97.12
N ARG A 701 120.66 -31.80 -96.48
CA ARG A 701 121.89 -31.34 -97.17
C ARG A 701 122.95 -32.42 -97.24
N ALA A 702 123.23 -33.10 -96.13
CA ALA A 702 124.32 -34.08 -96.00
C ALA A 702 124.39 -35.15 -97.14
N ASN A 703 123.28 -35.80 -97.51
CA ASN A 703 123.31 -36.84 -98.55
C ASN A 703 123.63 -36.31 -99.97
N GLU A 704 123.46 -35.01 -100.24
CA GLU A 704 123.66 -34.43 -101.58
C GLU A 704 125.15 -34.17 -101.86
N GLY A 705 125.89 -33.73 -100.83
CA GLY A 705 127.35 -33.66 -100.87
C GLY A 705 128.01 -35.00 -101.21
N VAL A 706 127.41 -36.12 -100.78
CA VAL A 706 127.88 -37.48 -101.12
C VAL A 706 127.61 -37.81 -102.60
N ALA A 707 126.44 -37.46 -103.14
CA ALA A 707 126.12 -37.63 -104.56
C ALA A 707 127.09 -36.83 -105.46
N MET A 708 127.44 -35.59 -105.07
CA MET A 708 128.42 -34.77 -105.79
C MET A 708 129.82 -35.40 -105.84
N ALA A 709 130.27 -36.02 -104.75
CA ALA A 709 131.58 -36.67 -104.70
C ALA A 709 131.67 -37.88 -105.65
N LEU A 710 130.60 -38.66 -105.77
CA LEU A 710 130.50 -39.82 -106.67
C LEU A 710 130.49 -39.44 -108.16
N ALA A 711 130.04 -38.23 -108.51
CA ALA A 711 129.91 -37.78 -109.90
C ALA A 711 131.25 -37.44 -110.59
N MET A 712 132.36 -37.30 -109.85
CA MET A 712 133.57 -36.57 -110.28
C MET A 712 134.69 -37.45 -110.86
N GLU A 713 134.81 -37.51 -112.19
CA GLU A 713 135.84 -38.27 -112.92
C GLU A 713 137.05 -37.42 -113.38
N SER A 714 138.20 -38.05 -113.67
CA SER A 714 139.42 -37.42 -114.21
C SER A 714 139.61 -37.75 -115.70
N PRO A 715 139.67 -36.77 -116.63
CA PRO A 715 139.77 -37.05 -118.06
C PRO A 715 141.16 -37.56 -118.49
N ILE A 716 141.19 -38.64 -119.27
CA ILE A 716 142.40 -39.21 -119.86
C ILE A 716 142.77 -38.44 -121.15
N ILE A 717 143.99 -37.91 -121.23
CA ILE A 717 144.47 -37.17 -122.42
C ILE A 717 145.32 -38.09 -123.31
N MET A 718 144.78 -38.47 -124.47
CA MET A 718 145.47 -39.31 -125.47
C MET A 718 146.80 -38.70 -125.96
N PRO A 719 147.81 -39.52 -126.37
CA PRO A 719 149.08 -39.03 -126.88
C PRO A 719 148.92 -38.05 -128.06
N GLY A 720 149.72 -36.98 -128.08
CA GLY A 720 149.67 -35.95 -129.12
C GLY A 720 148.49 -34.95 -129.03
N LYS A 721 147.68 -34.99 -127.95
CA LYS A 721 146.63 -34.00 -127.65
C LYS A 721 146.96 -33.21 -126.38
N THR A 722 146.51 -31.96 -126.29
CA THR A 722 146.81 -31.03 -125.18
C THR A 722 145.67 -30.85 -124.17
N VAL A 723 144.43 -31.23 -124.51
CA VAL A 723 143.24 -31.07 -123.67
C VAL A 723 142.40 -32.35 -123.70
N GLY A 724 141.78 -32.70 -122.56
CA GLY A 724 140.72 -33.71 -122.44
C GLY A 724 139.60 -33.23 -121.52
N VAL A 725 138.39 -33.73 -121.72
CA VAL A 725 137.19 -33.36 -120.94
C VAL A 725 136.41 -34.63 -120.60
N ALA A 726 135.89 -34.74 -119.38
CA ALA A 726 135.05 -35.83 -118.90
C ALA A 726 133.92 -35.28 -118.03
N GLY A 727 132.77 -35.94 -118.02
CA GLY A 727 131.63 -35.58 -117.18
C GLY A 727 130.95 -36.84 -116.68
N GLY A 728 130.43 -36.79 -115.46
CA GLY A 728 129.82 -37.92 -114.78
C GLY A 728 128.60 -37.51 -113.96
N PHE A 729 127.81 -38.51 -113.56
CA PHE A 729 126.64 -38.32 -112.69
C PHE A 729 126.77 -39.24 -111.48
N GLY A 730 126.43 -38.73 -110.31
CA GLY A 730 126.43 -39.44 -109.04
C GLY A 730 125.03 -39.45 -108.43
N TYR A 731 124.68 -40.54 -107.76
CA TYR A 731 123.39 -40.71 -107.09
C TYR A 731 123.61 -41.31 -105.71
N TYR A 732 123.00 -40.71 -104.68
CA TYR A 732 123.07 -41.23 -103.32
C TYR A 732 121.81 -40.86 -102.53
N ASN A 733 121.16 -41.88 -101.96
CA ASN A 733 119.99 -41.76 -101.07
C ASN A 733 118.94 -40.77 -101.59
N GLU A 734 118.39 -41.09 -102.76
CA GLU A 734 117.39 -40.34 -103.55
C GLU A 734 117.86 -39.05 -104.25
N ARG A 735 119.07 -38.54 -103.98
CA ARG A 735 119.59 -37.31 -104.62
C ARG A 735 120.55 -37.56 -105.76
N VAL A 736 120.52 -36.66 -106.75
CA VAL A 736 121.36 -36.71 -107.96
C VAL A 736 122.29 -35.51 -108.01
N ALA A 737 123.52 -35.73 -108.46
CA ALA A 737 124.46 -34.67 -108.81
C ALA A 737 125.12 -34.93 -110.17
N GLY A 738 125.46 -33.86 -110.89
CA GLY A 738 126.27 -33.92 -112.11
C GLY A 738 127.64 -33.27 -111.92
N SER A 739 128.65 -33.72 -112.65
CA SER A 739 129.96 -33.08 -112.70
C SER A 739 130.48 -32.89 -114.12
N ALA A 740 131.31 -31.86 -114.29
CA ALA A 740 132.10 -31.63 -115.49
C ALA A 740 133.56 -31.37 -115.09
N SER A 741 134.49 -31.97 -115.83
CA SER A 741 135.92 -31.95 -115.54
C SER A 741 136.75 -31.80 -116.81
N MET A 742 137.86 -31.09 -116.70
CA MET A 742 138.79 -30.80 -117.78
C MET A 742 140.22 -31.09 -117.35
N GLY A 743 141.03 -31.54 -118.29
CA GLY A 743 142.44 -31.85 -118.11
C GLY A 743 143.29 -31.18 -119.18
N PHE A 744 144.42 -30.61 -118.76
CA PHE A 744 145.39 -29.93 -119.62
C PHE A 744 146.76 -30.62 -119.52
N ARG A 745 147.35 -30.99 -120.65
CA ARG A 745 148.73 -31.49 -120.72
C ARG A 745 149.68 -30.29 -120.82
N VAL A 746 150.53 -30.12 -119.80
CA VAL A 746 151.46 -28.99 -119.67
C VAL A 746 152.86 -29.33 -120.21
N SER A 747 153.24 -30.61 -120.15
CA SER A 747 154.46 -31.17 -120.74
C SER A 747 154.19 -32.61 -121.20
N GLU A 748 155.15 -33.27 -121.85
CA GLU A 748 155.04 -34.70 -122.19
C GLU A 748 154.87 -35.60 -120.95
N SER A 749 155.29 -35.13 -119.77
CA SER A 749 155.28 -35.84 -118.49
C SER A 749 154.23 -35.36 -117.48
N THR A 750 153.45 -34.30 -117.74
CA THR A 750 152.59 -33.66 -116.72
C THR A 750 151.21 -33.25 -117.25
N VAL A 751 150.17 -33.61 -116.49
CA VAL A 751 148.76 -33.27 -116.71
C VAL A 751 148.16 -32.64 -115.45
N VAL A 752 147.38 -31.57 -115.60
CA VAL A 752 146.59 -30.94 -114.53
C VAL A 752 145.12 -31.16 -114.82
N THR A 753 144.32 -31.56 -113.83
CA THR A 753 142.87 -31.73 -113.94
C THR A 753 142.11 -30.83 -112.97
N GLY A 754 140.93 -30.39 -113.36
CA GLY A 754 140.00 -29.65 -112.52
C GLY A 754 138.56 -30.00 -112.86
N GLY A 755 137.67 -29.99 -111.89
CA GLY A 755 136.25 -30.27 -112.12
C GLY A 755 135.35 -29.60 -111.10
N VAL A 756 134.11 -29.38 -111.51
CA VAL A 756 133.03 -28.85 -110.68
C VAL A 756 131.83 -29.78 -110.77
N GLY A 757 131.07 -29.88 -109.69
CA GLY A 757 129.83 -30.63 -109.65
C GLY A 757 128.77 -29.88 -108.87
N VAL A 758 127.51 -30.18 -109.16
CA VAL A 758 126.34 -29.53 -108.57
C VAL A 758 125.29 -30.58 -108.20
N GLY A 759 124.75 -30.48 -107.00
CA GLY A 759 123.57 -31.22 -106.56
C GLY A 759 122.31 -30.60 -107.16
N PHE A 760 121.41 -31.41 -107.70
CA PHE A 760 120.24 -30.93 -108.43
C PHE A 760 119.02 -30.62 -107.56
N ASP A 761 119.02 -30.98 -106.27
CA ASP A 761 117.86 -30.84 -105.37
C ASP A 761 117.95 -29.60 -104.47
N SER A 762 119.12 -29.33 -103.86
CA SER A 762 119.36 -28.14 -103.03
C SER A 762 120.28 -27.10 -103.68
N GLY A 763 120.88 -27.42 -104.83
CA GLY A 763 121.74 -26.49 -105.58
C GLY A 763 123.13 -26.27 -104.98
N GLU A 764 123.57 -27.12 -104.04
CA GLU A 764 124.93 -27.09 -103.51
C GLU A 764 125.96 -27.36 -104.62
N VAL A 765 127.11 -26.69 -104.56
CA VAL A 765 128.18 -26.76 -105.59
C VAL A 765 129.49 -27.21 -104.95
N GLY A 766 130.12 -28.24 -105.51
CA GLY A 766 131.44 -28.74 -105.16
C GLY A 766 132.47 -28.49 -106.26
N ALA A 767 133.74 -28.31 -105.88
CA ALA A 767 134.85 -28.15 -106.82
C ALA A 767 136.05 -29.00 -106.41
N ARG A 768 136.83 -29.46 -107.39
CA ARG A 768 138.07 -30.21 -107.19
C ARG A 768 139.16 -29.80 -108.17
N ALA A 769 140.42 -29.91 -107.77
CA ALA A 769 141.59 -29.76 -108.61
C ALA A 769 142.64 -30.82 -108.26
N GLY A 770 143.42 -31.26 -109.25
CA GLY A 770 144.45 -32.28 -109.10
C GLY A 770 145.50 -32.18 -110.19
N PHE A 771 146.62 -32.89 -110.00
CA PHE A 771 147.69 -32.98 -110.98
C PHE A 771 148.29 -34.38 -110.97
N GLN A 772 148.88 -34.77 -112.10
CA GLN A 772 149.50 -36.07 -112.29
C GLN A 772 150.77 -35.88 -113.14
N SER A 773 151.88 -36.46 -112.69
CA SER A 773 153.16 -36.39 -113.40
C SER A 773 153.85 -37.76 -113.37
N SER A 774 154.52 -38.12 -114.46
CA SER A 774 155.30 -39.37 -114.59
C SER A 774 156.67 -39.09 -115.19
N TRP A 775 157.72 -39.62 -114.56
CA TRP A 775 159.12 -39.47 -114.96
C TRP A 775 159.67 -40.74 -115.61
#